data_AF-A0A1V4SME6-F1
#
_entry.id   AF-A0A1V4SME6-F1
#
_cell.length_a   1.000
_cell.length_b   1.000
_cell.length_c   1.000
_cell.angle_alpha   90.00
_cell.angle_beta   90.00
_cell.angle_gamma   90.00
#
_symmetry.space_group_name_H-M   'P 1'
#
loop_
_entity.id
_entity.type
_entity.pdbx_description
1 polymer ?
#
loop_
_entity_poly.entity_id
_entity_poly.type
_entity_poly.pdbx_seq_one_letter_code
_entity_poly.pdbx_strand_id
1 'polypeptide(L)'
;MKEELINFYKLERLANSNPVKFLNLIKSLSEEADVSCCIKILKMSGICVDIYGTDRNRELYEQSLTILSDHFGKKCEEILIFKYEVSLLAKLIKDFLNLRSKCGVDNVTKINQIPAILLVAEIWVRSCSDYMKGSELDSIIKKYPFAIIGGDYNGKPIDFTISISQMVQSIDNIMEYVGVILKYLIHNNAPLSGTQINIPYDDLIVSRQHIPLIDKWDRLYHTYDEWKFTNSKIYSKKTGEITFIPSGNNDFLAHHISNIRFRSMKFKWMFDFEAIGEENIKVVQNTLVLPPEEFCSSKEALSTILAHEFFGSDTFKEECFKVSIAEWIRAYIVLRMEAENYLNSCQNINTTGLSINNWCIAKKRSEWIKIIEKGGVCAENAEIIINYLTFDKKAKDLLDCPLIPMDGYLVALPSFLANIEAASAMLSNFVNRGVDVSFKGYGFERRVLNKIKSSGFSVVRIVTEEKNETYECDAVFVMGEELFLLELKSFLQPHTIREHYELKLKIQSAVSQLNRISDFYSNRIDIIKDKLNLPSFWIPKKIHKVIVCMANLGEALKIDDCVVVDESVLRRFFDREAPAIVIGNKKIVFFDEAYEGDIKPEKLLTILSEPPQIKIAKSQLEYTSRILDLDNIQLKFFDFVKKTGDFTYLSKDDVSAVANILKIPPQELIDKTNKSMNKDER
;
A
#
# COMPACT_ATOMS: atom_id res chain seq x y z
N MET A 1 0.88 -5.77 -29.07
CA MET A 1 -0.30 -6.10 -28.23
C MET A 1 -1.29 -4.95 -28.37
N LYS A 2 -2.56 -5.21 -28.72
CA LYS A 2 -3.60 -4.17 -28.61
C LYS A 2 -3.62 -3.67 -27.17
N GLU A 3 -3.51 -2.36 -26.95
CA GLU A 3 -3.47 -1.73 -25.60
C GLU A 3 -4.63 -2.20 -24.70
N GLU A 4 -5.76 -2.60 -25.29
CA GLU A 4 -6.93 -3.11 -24.59
C GLU A 4 -6.73 -4.48 -23.89
N LEU A 5 -5.75 -5.29 -24.32
CA LEU A 5 -5.49 -6.64 -23.77
C LEU A 5 -4.68 -6.62 -22.46
N ILE A 6 -4.22 -5.46 -22.03
CA ILE A 6 -3.29 -5.29 -20.93
C ILE A 6 -4.01 -4.98 -19.60
N ASN A 7 -5.31 -4.65 -19.63
CA ASN A 7 -6.09 -4.44 -18.42
C ASN A 7 -6.63 -5.77 -17.85
N PHE A 8 -5.91 -6.35 -16.88
CA PHE A 8 -6.30 -7.62 -16.24
C PHE A 8 -7.64 -7.56 -15.50
N TYR A 9 -8.11 -6.39 -15.01
CA TYR A 9 -9.45 -6.30 -14.42
C TYR A 9 -10.55 -6.53 -15.46
N LYS A 10 -10.38 -6.01 -16.68
CA LYS A 10 -11.30 -6.30 -17.79
C LYS A 10 -11.28 -7.79 -18.13
N LEU A 11 -10.09 -8.40 -18.10
CA LEU A 11 -9.89 -9.82 -18.38
C LEU A 11 -10.57 -10.73 -17.33
N GLU A 12 -10.33 -10.49 -16.04
CA GLU A 12 -10.96 -11.22 -14.93
C GLU A 12 -12.48 -11.04 -14.96
N ARG A 13 -12.96 -9.83 -15.25
CA ARG A 13 -14.41 -9.58 -15.42
C ARG A 13 -14.96 -10.35 -16.62
N LEU A 14 -14.26 -10.37 -17.74
CA LEU A 14 -14.66 -11.10 -18.94
C LEU A 14 -14.77 -12.60 -18.67
N ALA A 15 -13.75 -13.19 -18.03
CA ALA A 15 -13.75 -14.60 -17.66
C ALA A 15 -14.93 -14.95 -16.74
N ASN A 16 -15.25 -14.09 -15.76
CA ASN A 16 -16.32 -14.33 -14.80
C ASN A 16 -17.74 -14.07 -15.36
N SER A 17 -17.90 -13.11 -16.27
CA SER A 17 -19.22 -12.66 -16.75
C SER A 17 -19.62 -13.22 -18.11
N ASN A 18 -18.66 -13.56 -18.97
CA ASN A 18 -18.92 -14.11 -20.30
C ASN A 18 -17.81 -15.12 -20.71
N PRO A 19 -17.87 -16.36 -20.19
CA PRO A 19 -16.90 -17.41 -20.48
C PRO A 19 -16.73 -17.70 -21.98
N VAL A 20 -17.81 -17.63 -22.77
CA VAL A 20 -17.77 -17.86 -24.22
C VAL A 20 -16.92 -16.80 -24.93
N LYS A 21 -17.12 -15.52 -24.59
CA LYS A 21 -16.34 -14.43 -25.17
C LYS A 21 -14.87 -14.50 -24.73
N PHE A 22 -14.61 -14.97 -23.51
CA PHE A 22 -13.25 -15.24 -23.04
C PHE A 22 -12.56 -16.34 -23.86
N LEU A 23 -13.22 -17.47 -24.13
CA LEU A 23 -12.66 -18.55 -24.94
C LEU A 23 -12.36 -18.10 -26.38
N ASN A 24 -13.26 -17.32 -26.98
CA ASN A 24 -13.02 -16.71 -28.29
C ASN A 24 -11.80 -15.79 -28.29
N LEU A 25 -11.58 -15.04 -27.20
CA LEU A 25 -10.39 -14.24 -27.03
C LEU A 25 -9.13 -15.11 -26.99
N ILE A 26 -9.11 -16.20 -26.22
CA ILE A 26 -7.97 -17.12 -26.16
C ILE A 26 -7.68 -17.74 -27.53
N LYS A 27 -8.72 -18.13 -28.27
CA LYS A 27 -8.58 -18.64 -29.64
C LYS A 27 -7.95 -17.61 -30.56
N SER A 28 -8.50 -16.40 -30.62
CA SER A 28 -7.94 -15.32 -31.46
C SER A 28 -6.51 -14.97 -31.06
N LEU A 29 -6.20 -14.95 -29.75
CA LEU A 29 -4.85 -14.67 -29.28
C LEU A 29 -3.86 -15.77 -29.69
N SER A 30 -4.27 -17.04 -29.67
CA SER A 30 -3.42 -18.16 -30.11
C SER A 30 -3.04 -18.06 -31.59
N GLU A 31 -3.87 -17.41 -32.41
CA GLU A 31 -3.62 -17.17 -33.84
C GLU A 31 -2.69 -15.96 -34.08
N GLU A 32 -2.60 -15.01 -33.13
CA GLU A 32 -1.91 -13.72 -33.28
C GLU A 32 -0.61 -13.60 -32.46
N ALA A 33 -0.41 -14.42 -31.43
CA ALA A 33 0.67 -14.29 -30.46
C ALA A 33 1.36 -15.61 -30.14
N ASP A 34 2.53 -15.55 -29.50
CA ASP A 34 3.22 -16.73 -29.03
C ASP A 34 2.53 -17.39 -27.83
N VAL A 35 2.92 -18.64 -27.56
CA VAL A 35 2.39 -19.45 -26.46
C VAL A 35 2.64 -18.79 -25.10
N SER A 36 3.77 -18.10 -24.92
CA SER A 36 4.12 -17.38 -23.69
C SER A 36 3.15 -16.25 -23.38
N CYS A 37 2.78 -15.46 -24.39
CA CYS A 37 1.77 -14.41 -24.29
C CYS A 37 0.40 -14.98 -23.94
N CYS A 38 0.00 -16.08 -24.59
CA CYS A 38 -1.25 -16.77 -24.29
C CYS A 38 -1.31 -17.27 -22.84
N ILE A 39 -0.22 -17.91 -22.36
CA ILE A 39 -0.10 -18.37 -20.98
C ILE A 39 -0.18 -17.20 -20.01
N LYS A 40 0.49 -16.07 -20.29
CA LYS A 40 0.44 -14.88 -19.45
C LYS A 40 -0.99 -14.33 -19.31
N ILE A 41 -1.76 -14.29 -20.40
CA ILE A 41 -3.17 -13.89 -20.36
C ILE A 41 -3.99 -14.89 -19.52
N LEU A 42 -3.78 -16.20 -19.67
CA LEU A 42 -4.45 -17.18 -18.81
C LEU A 42 -4.12 -16.97 -17.33
N LYS A 43 -2.84 -16.80 -16.98
CA LYS A 43 -2.40 -16.49 -15.61
C LYS A 43 -3.13 -15.25 -15.06
N MET A 44 -3.12 -14.15 -15.81
CA MET A 44 -3.73 -12.88 -15.41
C MET A 44 -5.25 -12.95 -15.27
N SER A 45 -5.92 -13.87 -15.98
CA SER A 45 -7.38 -14.04 -15.88
C SER A 45 -7.87 -14.63 -14.55
N GLY A 46 -6.97 -15.24 -13.77
CA GLY A 46 -7.30 -15.82 -12.46
C GLY A 46 -8.13 -17.11 -12.50
N ILE A 47 -8.35 -17.71 -13.68
CA ILE A 47 -9.15 -18.95 -13.79
C ILE A 47 -8.36 -20.22 -13.47
N CYS A 48 -7.03 -20.14 -13.43
CA CYS A 48 -6.16 -21.31 -13.41
C CYS A 48 -6.16 -22.06 -12.09
N VAL A 49 -6.28 -21.35 -10.96
CA VAL A 49 -6.21 -21.92 -9.61
C VAL A 49 -7.40 -21.42 -8.83
N ASP A 50 -8.17 -22.34 -8.25
CA ASP A 50 -9.25 -21.97 -7.35
C ASP A 50 -8.73 -21.80 -5.92
N ILE A 51 -8.52 -20.55 -5.54
CA ILE A 51 -8.07 -20.19 -4.18
C ILE A 51 -9.14 -20.46 -3.11
N TYR A 52 -10.41 -20.57 -3.48
CA TYR A 52 -11.52 -20.81 -2.55
C TYR A 52 -11.93 -22.29 -2.44
N GLY A 53 -11.37 -23.17 -3.27
CA GLY A 53 -11.66 -24.61 -3.26
C GLY A 53 -13.07 -24.98 -3.74
N THR A 54 -13.68 -24.15 -4.59
CA THR A 54 -15.04 -24.33 -5.13
C THR A 54 -15.11 -25.07 -6.47
N ASP A 55 -13.97 -25.29 -7.12
CA ASP A 55 -13.80 -25.74 -8.51
C ASP A 55 -14.54 -24.89 -9.58
N ARG A 56 -14.94 -23.65 -9.25
CA ARG A 56 -15.83 -22.82 -10.09
C ARG A 56 -15.34 -22.62 -11.52
N ASN A 57 -14.04 -22.39 -11.71
CA ASN A 57 -13.45 -22.02 -13.00
C ASN A 57 -12.76 -23.18 -13.74
N ARG A 58 -12.84 -24.40 -13.18
CA ARG A 58 -12.11 -25.56 -13.68
C ARG A 58 -12.42 -25.89 -15.13
N GLU A 59 -13.70 -25.90 -15.49
CA GLU A 59 -14.13 -26.19 -16.86
C GLU A 59 -13.59 -25.16 -17.87
N LEU A 60 -13.69 -23.86 -17.54
CA LEU A 60 -13.21 -22.77 -18.38
C LEU A 60 -11.69 -22.84 -18.59
N TYR A 61 -10.94 -23.20 -17.55
CA TYR A 61 -9.49 -23.43 -17.62
C TYR A 61 -9.14 -24.60 -18.54
N GLU A 62 -9.78 -25.75 -18.40
CA GLU A 62 -9.53 -26.94 -19.24
C GLU A 62 -9.88 -26.70 -20.71
N GLN A 63 -10.97 -25.99 -20.99
CA GLN A 63 -11.33 -25.58 -22.35
C GLN A 63 -10.29 -24.64 -22.95
N SER A 64 -9.81 -23.67 -22.17
CA SER A 64 -8.74 -22.75 -22.61
C SER A 64 -7.44 -23.50 -22.91
N LEU A 65 -7.06 -24.47 -22.08
CA LEU A 65 -5.89 -25.31 -22.31
C LEU A 65 -6.03 -26.18 -23.55
N THR A 66 -7.24 -26.68 -23.84
CA THR A 66 -7.52 -27.46 -25.04
C THR A 66 -7.26 -26.62 -26.29
N ILE A 67 -7.79 -25.39 -26.33
CA ILE A 67 -7.54 -24.44 -27.43
C ILE A 67 -6.04 -24.24 -27.67
N LEU A 68 -5.27 -23.96 -26.61
CA LEU A 68 -3.83 -23.76 -26.75
C LEU A 68 -3.08 -25.04 -27.17
N SER A 69 -3.48 -26.20 -26.63
CA SER A 69 -2.84 -27.49 -26.95
C SER A 69 -3.14 -27.94 -28.38
N ASP A 70 -4.31 -27.61 -28.91
CA ASP A 70 -4.70 -27.91 -30.29
C ASP A 70 -3.99 -26.99 -31.29
N HIS A 71 -3.75 -25.72 -30.91
CA HIS A 71 -3.02 -24.77 -31.76
C HIS A 71 -1.48 -24.98 -31.73
N PHE A 72 -0.87 -24.99 -30.54
CA PHE A 72 0.60 -25.05 -30.38
C PHE A 72 1.15 -26.48 -30.24
N GLY A 73 0.26 -27.48 -30.14
CA GLY A 73 0.61 -28.89 -30.03
C GLY A 73 0.59 -29.43 -28.59
N LYS A 74 0.09 -30.66 -28.43
CA LYS A 74 -0.10 -31.33 -27.13
C LYS A 74 1.18 -31.59 -26.34
N LYS A 75 2.35 -31.57 -27.01
CA LYS A 75 3.68 -31.75 -26.42
C LYS A 75 4.46 -30.43 -26.29
N CYS A 76 3.80 -29.28 -26.47
CA CYS A 76 4.43 -27.99 -26.27
C CYS A 76 4.96 -27.88 -24.83
N GLU A 77 6.27 -27.70 -24.68
CA GLU A 77 6.96 -27.71 -23.39
C GLU A 77 6.43 -26.62 -22.45
N GLU A 78 6.19 -25.41 -22.95
CA GLU A 78 5.68 -24.29 -22.17
C GLU A 78 4.28 -24.56 -21.59
N ILE A 79 3.41 -25.20 -22.37
CA ILE A 79 2.07 -25.62 -21.91
C ILE A 79 2.19 -26.71 -20.84
N LEU A 80 3.09 -27.67 -21.00
CA LEU A 80 3.31 -28.74 -20.03
C LEU A 80 3.86 -28.20 -18.70
N ILE A 81 4.83 -27.29 -18.76
CA ILE A 81 5.36 -26.58 -17.58
C ILE A 81 4.24 -25.80 -16.91
N PHE A 82 3.48 -25.02 -17.66
CA PHE A 82 2.36 -24.24 -17.12
C PHE A 82 1.32 -25.11 -16.40
N LYS A 83 0.90 -26.22 -17.01
CA LYS A 83 -0.02 -27.19 -16.37
C LYS A 83 0.55 -27.75 -15.07
N TYR A 84 1.84 -28.08 -15.07
CA TYR A 84 2.52 -28.57 -13.88
C TYR A 84 2.54 -27.51 -12.77
N GLU A 85 2.88 -26.26 -13.09
CA GLU A 85 2.87 -25.14 -12.14
C GLU A 85 1.49 -24.94 -11.49
N VAL A 86 0.42 -24.93 -12.30
CA VAL A 86 -0.97 -24.84 -11.82
C VAL A 86 -1.30 -25.98 -10.87
N SER A 87 -0.88 -27.22 -11.18
CA SER A 87 -1.14 -28.37 -10.31
C SER A 87 -0.45 -28.26 -8.95
N LEU A 88 0.75 -27.66 -8.90
CA LEU A 88 1.47 -27.43 -7.64
C LEU A 88 0.79 -26.36 -6.79
N LEU A 89 0.34 -25.27 -7.41
CA LEU A 89 -0.40 -24.21 -6.73
C LEU A 89 -1.73 -24.73 -6.16
N ALA A 90 -2.50 -25.48 -6.95
CA ALA A 90 -3.73 -26.11 -6.48
C ALA A 90 -3.47 -27.06 -5.29
N LYS A 91 -2.34 -27.79 -5.32
CA LYS A 91 -1.93 -28.66 -4.21
C LYS A 91 -1.63 -27.87 -2.94
N LEU A 92 -0.93 -26.74 -3.03
CA LEU A 92 -0.65 -25.85 -1.89
C LEU A 92 -1.94 -25.31 -1.25
N ILE A 93 -2.86 -24.80 -2.08
CA ILE A 93 -4.15 -24.28 -1.59
C ILE A 93 -4.94 -25.38 -0.87
N LYS A 94 -5.04 -26.57 -1.46
CA LYS A 94 -5.73 -27.71 -0.85
C LYS A 94 -5.11 -28.11 0.50
N ASP A 95 -3.78 -28.14 0.58
CA ASP A 95 -3.08 -28.50 1.82
C ASP A 95 -3.29 -27.44 2.92
N PHE A 96 -3.35 -26.15 2.56
CA PHE A 96 -3.76 -25.09 3.47
C PHE A 96 -5.20 -25.23 3.97
N LEU A 97 -6.16 -25.54 3.08
CA LEU A 97 -7.56 -25.74 3.47
C LEU A 97 -7.70 -26.93 4.43
N ASN A 98 -6.91 -27.99 4.24
CA ASN A 98 -6.83 -29.12 5.17
C ASN A 98 -6.26 -28.68 6.53
N LEU A 99 -5.16 -27.92 6.54
CA LEU A 99 -4.59 -27.36 7.77
C LEU A 99 -5.63 -26.53 8.54
N ARG A 100 -6.31 -25.62 7.84
CA ARG A 100 -7.36 -24.78 8.40
C ARG A 100 -8.48 -25.62 9.02
N SER A 101 -8.92 -26.67 8.34
CA SER A 101 -9.94 -27.59 8.86
C SER A 101 -9.45 -28.32 10.12
N LYS A 102 -8.19 -28.76 10.16
CA LYS A 102 -7.57 -29.42 11.33
C LYS A 102 -7.43 -28.50 12.53
N CYS A 103 -7.21 -27.20 12.32
CA CYS A 103 -7.23 -26.19 13.38
C CYS A 103 -8.62 -26.01 14.03
N GLY A 104 -9.67 -26.58 13.43
CA GLY A 104 -11.01 -26.62 14.00
C GLY A 104 -11.77 -25.30 13.90
N VAL A 105 -11.25 -24.29 13.20
CA VAL A 105 -11.91 -22.96 13.06
C VAL A 105 -13.31 -23.05 12.46
N ASP A 106 -13.57 -24.07 11.65
CA ASP A 106 -14.90 -24.34 11.07
C ASP A 106 -15.88 -25.00 12.04
N ASN A 107 -15.39 -25.53 13.16
CA ASN A 107 -16.20 -26.18 14.19
C ASN A 107 -16.83 -25.16 15.16
N VAL A 108 -16.34 -23.91 15.18
CA VAL A 108 -16.98 -22.84 15.95
C VAL A 108 -18.40 -22.67 15.45
N THR A 109 -19.37 -22.66 16.37
CA THR A 109 -20.79 -22.57 16.02
C THR A 109 -21.06 -21.32 15.19
N LYS A 110 -21.90 -21.41 14.14
CA LYS A 110 -22.11 -20.32 13.18
C LYS A 110 -22.42 -18.97 13.84
N ILE A 111 -23.25 -18.97 14.88
CA ILE A 111 -23.65 -17.75 15.60
C ILE A 111 -22.48 -17.12 16.38
N ASN A 112 -21.47 -17.90 16.76
CA ASN A 112 -20.29 -17.44 17.47
C ASN A 112 -19.13 -17.07 16.54
N GLN A 113 -19.11 -17.54 15.29
CA GLN A 113 -17.96 -17.37 14.38
C GLN A 113 -17.52 -15.91 14.23
N ILE A 114 -18.46 -14.99 13.91
CA ILE A 114 -18.16 -13.57 13.72
C ILE A 114 -17.82 -12.88 15.06
N PRO A 115 -18.64 -12.98 16.13
CA PRO A 115 -18.27 -12.39 17.41
C PRO A 115 -16.93 -12.90 17.96
N ALA A 116 -16.64 -14.19 17.81
CA ALA A 116 -15.40 -14.79 18.30
C ALA A 116 -14.16 -14.21 17.60
N ILE A 117 -14.16 -14.12 16.26
CA ILE A 117 -13.00 -13.58 15.55
C ILE A 117 -12.79 -12.08 15.83
N LEU A 118 -13.87 -11.32 15.99
CA LEU A 118 -13.77 -9.90 16.35
C LEU A 118 -13.19 -9.71 17.76
N LEU A 119 -13.62 -10.50 18.73
CA LEU A 119 -13.06 -10.49 20.09
C LEU A 119 -11.59 -10.90 20.09
N VAL A 120 -11.24 -11.98 19.36
CA VAL A 120 -9.87 -12.44 19.20
C VAL A 120 -8.98 -11.32 18.65
N ALA A 121 -9.42 -10.66 17.58
CA ALA A 121 -8.68 -9.59 16.95
C ALA A 121 -8.50 -8.38 17.88
N GLU A 122 -9.56 -7.93 18.55
CA GLU A 122 -9.50 -6.82 19.50
C GLU A 122 -8.57 -7.13 20.67
N ILE A 123 -8.72 -8.29 21.33
CA ILE A 123 -7.87 -8.70 22.45
C ILE A 123 -6.41 -8.80 22.02
N TRP A 124 -6.15 -9.38 20.84
CA TRP A 124 -4.80 -9.53 20.30
C TRP A 124 -4.15 -8.16 20.09
N VAL A 125 -4.76 -7.27 19.31
CA VAL A 125 -4.20 -5.94 18.99
C VAL A 125 -4.05 -5.09 20.24
N ARG A 126 -5.01 -5.16 21.17
CA ARG A 126 -4.95 -4.44 22.44
C ARG A 126 -3.79 -4.92 23.33
N SER A 127 -3.56 -6.24 23.38
CA SER A 127 -2.44 -6.82 24.13
C SER A 127 -1.08 -6.44 23.54
N CYS A 128 -0.94 -6.42 22.21
CA CYS A 128 0.27 -5.95 21.52
C CYS A 128 0.49 -4.45 21.76
N SER A 129 -0.57 -3.65 21.71
CA SER A 129 -0.51 -2.21 21.96
C SER A 129 -0.03 -1.89 23.38
N ASP A 130 -0.50 -2.64 24.39
CA ASP A 130 -0.04 -2.47 25.78
C ASP A 130 1.45 -2.86 25.94
N TYR A 131 1.90 -3.91 25.26
CA TYR A 131 3.31 -4.31 25.23
C TYR A 131 4.19 -3.23 24.59
N MET A 132 3.78 -2.69 23.44
CA MET A 132 4.49 -1.59 22.76
C MET A 132 4.59 -0.32 23.60
N LYS A 133 3.63 -0.09 24.51
CA LYS A 133 3.65 1.01 25.49
C LYS A 133 4.55 0.74 26.71
N GLY A 134 5.23 -0.41 26.75
CA GLY A 134 6.16 -0.79 27.81
C GLY A 134 5.53 -1.54 28.98
N SER A 135 4.30 -2.07 28.83
CA SER A 135 3.69 -2.89 29.88
C SER A 135 4.42 -4.22 30.03
N GLU A 136 4.66 -4.65 31.27
CA GLU A 136 5.29 -5.95 31.54
C GLU A 136 4.42 -7.11 31.08
N LEU A 137 5.07 -8.17 30.56
CA LEU A 137 4.41 -9.38 30.07
C LEU A 137 3.45 -9.99 31.10
N ASP A 138 3.89 -10.13 32.35
CA ASP A 138 3.08 -10.72 33.42
C ASP A 138 1.82 -9.89 33.71
N SER A 139 1.88 -8.57 33.54
CA SER A 139 0.72 -7.69 33.65
C SER A 139 -0.26 -7.90 32.51
N ILE A 140 0.25 -8.07 31.29
CA ILE A 140 -0.56 -8.34 30.09
C ILE A 140 -1.27 -9.70 30.22
N ILE A 141 -0.55 -10.75 30.63
CA ILE A 141 -1.12 -12.10 30.84
C ILE A 141 -2.23 -12.09 31.89
N LYS A 142 -2.09 -11.28 32.96
CA LYS A 142 -3.13 -11.15 33.99
C LYS A 142 -4.35 -10.35 33.52
N LYS A 143 -4.15 -9.39 32.61
CA LYS A 143 -5.19 -8.47 32.14
C LYS A 143 -6.08 -9.07 31.05
N TYR A 144 -5.52 -9.86 30.15
CA TYR A 144 -6.23 -10.40 28.99
C TYR A 144 -6.59 -11.88 29.17
N PRO A 145 -7.75 -12.34 28.68
CA PRO A 145 -8.15 -13.75 28.79
C PRO A 145 -7.17 -14.69 28.07
N PHE A 146 -6.46 -14.16 27.09
CA PHE A 146 -5.26 -14.73 26.51
C PHE A 146 -4.30 -13.58 26.18
N ALA A 147 -3.03 -13.71 26.57
CA ALA A 147 -1.98 -12.86 26.01
C ALA A 147 -1.46 -13.54 24.75
N ILE A 148 -1.40 -12.81 23.64
CA ILE A 148 -0.80 -13.33 22.42
C ILE A 148 0.41 -12.49 22.15
N ILE A 149 1.45 -12.81 22.90
CA ILE A 149 2.77 -12.37 22.52
C ILE A 149 3.42 -13.57 21.86
N GLY A 150 3.52 -13.46 20.53
CA GLY A 150 3.89 -14.47 19.54
C GLY A 150 4.12 -15.86 20.12
N GLY A 151 3.14 -16.74 20.04
CA GLY A 151 3.35 -18.16 20.31
C GLY A 151 3.31 -18.92 19.00
N ASP A 152 4.16 -19.93 18.86
CA ASP A 152 3.92 -20.95 17.84
C ASP A 152 2.56 -21.64 18.06
N TYR A 153 2.14 -22.46 17.09
CA TYR A 153 0.90 -23.24 17.12
C TYR A 153 0.71 -24.09 18.40
N ASN A 154 1.77 -24.29 19.19
CA ASN A 154 1.79 -25.13 20.39
C ASN A 154 1.71 -24.33 21.71
N GLY A 155 1.54 -23.00 21.66
CA GLY A 155 1.39 -22.20 22.87
C GLY A 155 2.66 -22.12 23.73
N LYS A 156 3.85 -22.36 23.15
CA LYS A 156 5.09 -21.99 23.82
C LYS A 156 5.29 -20.48 23.72
N PRO A 157 5.66 -19.79 24.82
CA PRO A 157 6.11 -18.41 24.74
C PRO A 157 7.30 -18.35 23.77
N ILE A 158 7.23 -17.58 22.68
CA ILE A 158 8.43 -17.25 21.92
C ILE A 158 9.29 -16.36 22.83
N ASP A 159 10.57 -16.68 22.90
CA ASP A 159 11.59 -15.84 23.52
C ASP A 159 11.53 -14.43 22.89
N PHE A 160 11.37 -13.40 23.71
CA PHE A 160 10.99 -12.02 23.35
C PHE A 160 12.09 -11.28 22.57
N THR A 161 12.37 -11.76 21.37
CA THR A 161 13.31 -11.19 20.40
C THR A 161 12.58 -10.65 19.16
N ILE A 162 11.24 -10.67 19.16
CA ILE A 162 10.41 -10.00 18.14
C ILE A 162 10.56 -8.49 18.35
N SER A 163 11.06 -7.81 17.35
CA SER A 163 11.20 -6.35 17.38
C SER A 163 9.84 -5.65 17.38
N ILE A 164 9.79 -4.42 17.90
CA ILE A 164 8.57 -3.58 17.88
C ILE A 164 8.00 -3.46 16.46
N SER A 165 8.85 -3.39 15.43
CA SER A 165 8.38 -3.27 14.04
C SER A 165 7.71 -4.55 13.52
N GLN A 166 8.18 -5.74 13.92
CA GLN A 166 7.55 -7.01 13.56
C GLN A 166 6.16 -7.08 14.21
N MET A 167 6.03 -6.59 15.45
CA MET A 167 4.73 -6.47 16.11
C MET A 167 3.80 -5.49 15.39
N VAL A 168 4.30 -4.31 14.99
CA VAL A 168 3.54 -3.34 14.16
C VAL A 168 3.09 -3.99 12.86
N GLN A 169 3.97 -4.71 12.17
CA GLN A 169 3.63 -5.41 10.92
C GLN A 169 2.56 -6.47 11.14
N SER A 170 2.62 -7.24 12.24
CA SER A 170 1.59 -8.22 12.58
C SER A 170 0.25 -7.57 12.91
N ILE A 171 0.25 -6.40 13.58
CA ILE A 171 -0.96 -5.60 13.82
C ILE A 171 -1.58 -5.18 12.47
N ASP A 172 -0.79 -4.58 11.59
CA ASP A 172 -1.25 -4.15 10.26
C ASP A 172 -1.86 -5.32 9.48
N ASN A 173 -1.16 -6.46 9.44
CA ASN A 173 -1.64 -7.68 8.78
C ASN A 173 -2.99 -8.14 9.34
N ILE A 174 -3.14 -8.21 10.66
CA ILE A 174 -4.40 -8.63 11.29
C ILE A 174 -5.52 -7.63 10.97
N MET A 175 -5.22 -6.33 11.00
CA MET A 175 -6.20 -5.29 10.69
C MET A 175 -6.72 -5.37 9.25
N GLU A 176 -5.85 -5.71 8.30
CA GLU A 176 -6.22 -5.95 6.90
C GLU A 176 -7.01 -7.26 6.72
N TYR A 177 -6.56 -8.36 7.35
CA TYR A 177 -7.08 -9.70 7.09
C TYR A 177 -8.37 -10.08 7.83
N VAL A 178 -8.67 -9.45 8.98
CA VAL A 178 -9.94 -9.70 9.68
C VAL A 178 -11.13 -9.37 8.77
N GLY A 179 -11.04 -8.29 7.97
CA GLY A 179 -12.07 -7.97 6.96
C GLY A 179 -12.26 -9.06 5.91
N VAL A 180 -11.18 -9.73 5.49
CA VAL A 180 -11.23 -10.87 4.56
C VAL A 180 -11.92 -12.07 5.19
N ILE A 181 -11.60 -12.39 6.46
CA ILE A 181 -12.24 -13.49 7.19
C ILE A 181 -13.74 -13.20 7.37
N LEU A 182 -14.11 -11.98 7.74
CA LEU A 182 -15.52 -11.61 7.88
C LEU A 182 -16.29 -11.85 6.58
N LYS A 183 -15.76 -11.41 5.44
CA LYS A 183 -16.38 -11.67 4.13
C LYS A 183 -16.55 -13.16 3.85
N TYR A 184 -15.52 -13.97 4.16
CA TYR A 184 -15.57 -15.41 4.00
C TYR A 184 -16.64 -16.05 4.89
N LEU A 185 -16.73 -15.64 6.16
CA LEU A 185 -17.74 -16.14 7.11
C LEU A 185 -19.16 -15.74 6.69
N ILE A 186 -19.35 -14.48 6.26
CA ILE A 186 -20.63 -13.98 5.72
C ILE A 186 -21.04 -14.79 4.49
N HIS A 187 -20.10 -15.05 3.56
CA HIS A 187 -20.35 -15.89 2.40
C HIS A 187 -20.79 -17.32 2.78
N ASN A 188 -20.26 -17.84 3.89
CA ASN A 188 -20.65 -19.14 4.47
C ASN A 188 -21.87 -19.09 5.41
N ASN A 189 -22.63 -18.00 5.35
CA ASN A 189 -23.87 -17.77 6.09
C ASN A 189 -23.67 -17.69 7.63
N ALA A 190 -22.53 -17.17 8.09
CA ALA A 190 -22.39 -16.72 9.48
C ALA A 190 -23.17 -15.41 9.67
N PRO A 191 -24.03 -15.30 10.70
CA PRO A 191 -24.85 -14.12 10.90
C PRO A 191 -24.05 -12.95 11.51
N LEU A 192 -24.30 -11.74 11.02
CA LEU A 192 -23.83 -10.48 11.60
C LEU A 192 -24.67 -10.13 12.85
N SER A 193 -24.54 -10.96 13.89
CA SER A 193 -25.30 -10.86 15.14
C SER A 193 -24.44 -11.29 16.33
N GLY A 194 -24.94 -11.10 17.54
CA GLY A 194 -24.35 -11.67 18.75
C GLY A 194 -23.55 -10.69 19.59
N THR A 195 -23.93 -9.41 19.57
CA THR A 195 -23.29 -8.34 20.36
C THR A 195 -23.30 -8.62 21.88
N GLN A 196 -24.38 -9.25 22.36
CA GLN A 196 -24.58 -9.62 23.77
C GLN A 196 -24.20 -11.08 24.09
N ILE A 197 -23.84 -11.90 23.09
CA ILE A 197 -23.54 -13.30 23.33
C ILE A 197 -22.23 -13.40 24.09
N ASN A 198 -22.25 -14.09 25.23
CA ASN A 198 -21.03 -14.47 25.93
C ASN A 198 -20.43 -15.69 25.23
N ILE A 199 -19.32 -15.48 24.52
CA ILE A 199 -18.67 -16.51 23.73
C ILE A 199 -17.97 -17.51 24.66
N PRO A 200 -18.19 -18.83 24.47
CA PRO A 200 -17.44 -19.85 25.20
C PRO A 200 -15.93 -19.68 25.01
N TYR A 201 -15.17 -19.86 26.08
CA TYR A 201 -13.72 -19.72 26.03
C TYR A 201 -13.08 -20.67 25.02
N ASP A 202 -13.58 -21.91 24.91
CA ASP A 202 -13.10 -22.89 23.92
C ASP A 202 -13.30 -22.40 22.48
N ASP A 203 -14.43 -21.76 22.17
CA ASP A 203 -14.69 -21.17 20.85
C ASP A 203 -13.71 -20.03 20.54
N LEU A 204 -13.31 -19.23 21.55
CA LEU A 204 -12.26 -18.21 21.38
C LEU A 204 -10.88 -18.84 21.15
N ILE A 205 -10.53 -19.89 21.88
CA ILE A 205 -9.25 -20.59 21.71
C ILE A 205 -9.14 -21.21 20.32
N VAL A 206 -10.24 -21.76 19.81
CA VAL A 206 -10.32 -22.26 18.42
C VAL A 206 -10.27 -21.10 17.43
N SER A 207 -11.06 -20.04 17.62
CA SER A 207 -11.07 -18.87 16.74
C SER A 207 -9.72 -18.16 16.68
N ARG A 208 -8.93 -18.18 17.76
CA ARG A 208 -7.56 -17.67 17.82
C ARG A 208 -6.64 -18.29 16.75
N GLN A 209 -6.92 -19.52 16.32
CA GLN A 209 -6.13 -20.17 15.26
C GLN A 209 -6.21 -19.43 13.92
N HIS A 210 -7.17 -18.52 13.72
CA HIS A 210 -7.16 -17.62 12.58
C HIS A 210 -5.89 -16.77 12.48
N ILE A 211 -5.30 -16.35 13.60
CA ILE A 211 -4.12 -15.47 13.60
C ILE A 211 -2.94 -16.10 12.85
N PRO A 212 -2.40 -17.27 13.23
CA PRO A 212 -1.28 -17.85 12.50
C PRO A 212 -1.69 -18.44 11.13
N LEU A 213 -2.98 -18.70 10.89
CA LEU A 213 -3.50 -19.09 9.57
C LEU A 213 -3.53 -17.91 8.59
N ILE A 214 -3.75 -16.68 9.07
CA ILE A 214 -3.71 -15.45 8.26
C ILE A 214 -2.33 -15.31 7.62
N ASP A 215 -1.24 -15.41 8.39
CA ASP A 215 0.11 -15.28 7.86
C ASP A 215 0.42 -16.34 6.77
N LYS A 216 -0.07 -17.57 6.95
CA LYS A 216 0.05 -18.63 5.96
C LYS A 216 -0.75 -18.33 4.69
N TRP A 217 -1.99 -17.88 4.86
CA TRP A 217 -2.87 -17.53 3.75
C TRP A 217 -2.34 -16.34 2.96
N ASP A 218 -1.95 -15.28 3.65
CA ASP A 218 -1.31 -14.08 3.11
C ASP A 218 -0.13 -14.45 2.22
N ARG A 219 0.80 -15.27 2.71
CA ARG A 219 1.97 -15.69 1.94
C ARG A 219 1.61 -16.56 0.75
N LEU A 220 0.63 -17.46 0.86
CA LEU A 220 0.15 -18.26 -0.27
C LEU A 220 -0.51 -17.39 -1.34
N TYR A 221 -1.35 -16.46 -0.93
CA TYR A 221 -2.02 -15.51 -1.82
C TYR A 221 -1.01 -14.62 -2.54
N HIS A 222 -0.02 -14.07 -1.82
CA HIS A 222 1.09 -13.32 -2.41
C HIS A 222 1.89 -14.15 -3.43
N THR A 223 2.19 -15.40 -3.11
CA THR A 223 2.91 -16.32 -4.02
C THR A 223 2.11 -16.58 -5.30
N TYR A 224 0.80 -16.71 -5.17
CA TYR A 224 -0.10 -16.87 -6.31
C TYR A 224 -0.15 -15.61 -7.18
N ASP A 225 -0.30 -14.42 -6.59
CA ASP A 225 -0.30 -13.15 -7.33
C ASP A 225 1.07 -12.89 -8.00
N GLU A 226 2.19 -13.20 -7.33
CA GLU A 226 3.53 -13.11 -7.92
C GLU A 226 3.67 -14.06 -9.13
N TRP A 227 3.16 -15.30 -9.04
CA TRP A 227 3.11 -16.22 -10.18
C TRP A 227 2.23 -15.72 -11.33
N LYS A 228 1.14 -15.01 -11.03
CA LYS A 228 0.22 -14.47 -12.04
C LYS A 228 0.82 -13.31 -12.83
N PHE A 229 1.43 -12.36 -12.12
CA PHE A 229 1.79 -11.06 -12.66
C PHE A 229 3.27 -10.91 -13.00
N THR A 230 4.12 -11.83 -12.55
CA THR A 230 5.53 -11.89 -12.93
C THR A 230 5.84 -13.22 -13.62
N ASN A 231 7.07 -13.38 -14.11
CA ASN A 231 7.50 -14.62 -14.78
C ASN A 231 7.93 -15.72 -13.78
N SER A 232 7.50 -15.62 -12.51
CA SER A 232 7.95 -16.50 -11.42
C SER A 232 7.66 -17.97 -11.71
N LYS A 233 8.53 -18.83 -11.18
CA LYS A 233 8.48 -20.27 -11.40
C LYS A 233 8.17 -21.01 -10.12
N ILE A 234 7.43 -22.10 -10.24
CA ILE A 234 7.15 -23.02 -9.13
C ILE A 234 7.48 -24.45 -9.55
N TYR A 235 8.18 -25.18 -8.69
CA TYR A 235 8.53 -26.57 -8.94
C TYR A 235 8.62 -27.37 -7.65
N SER A 236 8.57 -28.70 -7.74
CA SER A 236 8.79 -29.62 -6.62
C SER A 236 10.11 -30.37 -6.83
N LYS A 237 11.03 -30.31 -5.85
CA LYS A 237 12.31 -31.05 -5.90
C LYS A 237 12.23 -32.45 -5.29
N LYS A 238 11.37 -32.62 -4.29
CA LYS A 238 11.11 -33.87 -3.59
C LYS A 238 9.66 -33.88 -3.10
N THR A 239 9.13 -35.05 -2.74
CA THR A 239 7.79 -35.18 -2.18
C THR A 239 7.65 -34.32 -0.93
N GLY A 240 6.58 -33.53 -0.84
CA GLY A 240 6.29 -32.68 0.32
C GLY A 240 6.98 -31.33 0.33
N GLU A 241 7.83 -30.99 -0.64
CA GLU A 241 8.48 -29.67 -0.74
C GLU A 241 8.24 -29.04 -2.11
N ILE A 242 7.59 -27.86 -2.11
CA ILE A 242 7.39 -27.03 -3.28
C ILE A 242 8.25 -25.78 -3.13
N THR A 243 9.05 -25.47 -4.15
CA THR A 243 9.86 -24.24 -4.19
C THR A 243 9.25 -23.26 -5.17
N PHE A 244 9.06 -22.03 -4.71
CA PHE A 244 8.76 -20.87 -5.51
C PHE A 244 10.03 -20.05 -5.74
N ILE A 245 10.32 -19.68 -6.99
CA ILE A 245 11.42 -18.80 -7.35
C ILE A 245 10.83 -17.55 -8.03
N PRO A 246 10.98 -16.34 -7.44
CA PRO A 246 10.61 -15.11 -8.11
C PRO A 246 11.48 -14.92 -9.36
N SER A 247 10.87 -14.59 -10.49
CA SER A 247 11.60 -14.43 -11.76
C SER A 247 12.30 -13.09 -11.86
N GLY A 248 13.61 -13.11 -12.06
CA GLY A 248 14.39 -11.89 -12.23
C GLY A 248 14.37 -11.06 -10.95
N ASN A 249 15.53 -10.81 -10.37
CA ASN A 249 15.61 -10.07 -9.13
C ASN A 249 14.87 -8.71 -9.22
N ASN A 250 14.71 -8.12 -10.41
CA ASN A 250 14.29 -6.73 -10.58
C ASN A 250 12.82 -6.41 -10.27
N ASP A 251 11.80 -7.09 -10.80
CA ASP A 251 10.39 -6.69 -10.57
C ASP A 251 9.99 -6.91 -9.10
N PHE A 252 10.34 -8.08 -8.58
CA PHE A 252 10.08 -8.46 -7.20
C PHE A 252 10.84 -7.54 -6.22
N LEU A 253 12.12 -7.26 -6.47
CA LEU A 253 12.91 -6.32 -5.66
C LEU A 253 12.40 -4.89 -5.79
N ALA A 254 12.02 -4.45 -7.00
CA ALA A 254 11.50 -3.11 -7.23
C ALA A 254 10.23 -2.88 -6.40
N HIS A 255 9.31 -3.83 -6.40
CA HIS A 255 8.14 -3.77 -5.54
C HIS A 255 8.51 -3.60 -4.05
N HIS A 256 9.45 -4.40 -3.53
CA HIS A 256 9.91 -4.32 -2.14
C HIS A 256 10.59 -2.98 -1.82
N ILE A 257 11.47 -2.51 -2.71
CA ILE A 257 12.16 -1.23 -2.57
C ILE A 257 11.14 -0.08 -2.56
N SER A 258 10.16 -0.10 -3.47
CA SER A 258 9.08 0.89 -3.57
C SER A 258 8.33 1.00 -2.24
N ASN A 259 7.89 -0.14 -1.69
CA ASN A 259 7.19 -0.19 -0.40
C ASN A 259 8.04 0.27 0.78
N ILE A 260 9.32 -0.11 0.84
CA ILE A 260 10.23 0.35 1.90
C ILE A 260 10.44 1.86 1.82
N ARG A 261 10.63 2.41 0.61
CA ARG A 261 10.77 3.86 0.41
C ARG A 261 9.52 4.60 0.86
N PHE A 262 8.34 4.13 0.49
CA PHE A 262 7.07 4.71 0.92
C PHE A 262 6.88 4.67 2.44
N ARG A 263 7.13 3.52 3.09
CA ARG A 263 7.09 3.40 4.56
C ARG A 263 8.09 4.35 5.22
N SER A 264 9.31 4.43 4.69
CA SER A 264 10.37 5.31 5.23
C SER A 264 9.99 6.79 5.11
N MET A 265 9.30 7.19 4.03
CA MET A 265 8.75 8.53 3.87
C MET A 265 7.67 8.83 4.91
N LYS A 266 6.74 7.90 5.14
CA LYS A 266 5.70 8.03 6.18
C LYS A 266 6.32 8.17 7.58
N PHE A 267 7.28 7.30 7.92
CA PHE A 267 8.00 7.39 9.20
C PHE A 267 8.75 8.72 9.34
N LYS A 268 9.34 9.24 8.26
CA LYS A 268 9.97 10.56 8.29
C LYS A 268 8.96 11.65 8.63
N TRP A 269 7.77 11.65 8.02
CA TRP A 269 6.74 12.64 8.33
C TRP A 269 6.27 12.56 9.79
N MET A 270 6.02 11.35 10.29
CA MET A 270 5.69 11.14 11.71
C MET A 270 6.80 11.65 12.62
N PHE A 271 8.05 11.30 12.33
CA PHE A 271 9.19 11.71 13.15
C PHE A 271 9.42 13.23 13.12
N ASP A 272 9.32 13.84 11.94
CA ASP A 272 9.46 15.29 11.81
C ASP A 272 8.32 16.03 12.53
N PHE A 273 7.12 15.45 12.54
CA PHE A 273 5.98 15.95 13.31
C PHE A 273 6.21 15.83 14.82
N GLU A 274 6.67 14.67 15.31
CA GLU A 274 7.03 14.47 16.72
C GLU A 274 8.16 15.40 17.17
N ALA A 275 9.15 15.65 16.30
CA ALA A 275 10.27 16.55 16.58
C ALA A 275 9.86 18.03 16.70
N ILE A 276 8.72 18.43 16.14
CA ILE A 276 8.15 19.77 16.36
C ILE A 276 7.60 19.88 17.78
N GLY A 277 7.20 18.79 18.43
CA GLY A 277 6.55 18.77 19.74
C GLY A 277 5.05 19.11 19.63
N GLU A 278 4.19 18.33 20.28
CA GLU A 278 2.74 18.54 20.24
C GLU A 278 2.34 19.93 20.78
N GLU A 279 3.11 20.47 21.72
CA GLU A 279 2.93 21.79 22.32
C GLU A 279 3.06 22.95 21.32
N ASN A 280 3.77 22.74 20.20
CA ASN A 280 3.94 23.73 19.15
C ASN A 280 2.84 23.64 18.08
N ILE A 281 1.90 22.72 18.25
CA ILE A 281 0.76 22.55 17.36
C ILE A 281 -0.44 23.22 18.02
N LYS A 282 -1.02 24.20 17.31
CA LYS A 282 -2.22 24.89 17.79
C LYS A 282 -3.43 23.97 17.70
N VAL A 283 -3.66 23.18 18.76
CA VAL A 283 -4.86 22.37 18.96
C VAL A 283 -5.91 23.19 19.69
N VAL A 284 -7.13 23.24 19.15
CA VAL A 284 -8.27 23.93 19.74
C VAL A 284 -9.27 22.90 20.25
N GLN A 285 -9.39 22.81 21.58
CA GLN A 285 -10.33 21.88 22.20
C GLN A 285 -11.77 22.18 21.77
N ASN A 286 -12.51 21.13 21.38
CA ASN A 286 -13.90 21.21 20.94
C ASN A 286 -14.15 22.18 19.78
N THR A 287 -13.14 22.42 18.93
CA THR A 287 -13.34 23.25 17.73
C THR A 287 -14.35 22.60 16.78
N LEU A 288 -15.24 23.45 16.25
CA LEU A 288 -16.13 23.09 15.13
C LEU A 288 -15.56 23.58 13.79
N VAL A 289 -14.48 24.36 13.82
CA VAL A 289 -13.75 24.77 12.61
C VAL A 289 -12.94 23.56 12.12
N LEU A 290 -13.02 23.29 10.83
CA LEU A 290 -12.44 22.11 10.18
C LEU A 290 -10.94 22.31 9.88
N PRO A 291 -10.18 21.24 9.61
CA PRO A 291 -8.82 21.38 9.10
C PRO A 291 -8.83 21.95 7.66
N PRO A 292 -7.80 22.72 7.26
CA PRO A 292 -6.56 22.97 7.98
C PRO A 292 -6.59 24.22 8.88
N GLU A 293 -7.73 24.92 8.99
CA GLU A 293 -7.81 26.17 9.77
C GLU A 293 -7.66 25.95 11.28
N GLU A 294 -8.32 24.93 11.84
CA GLU A 294 -8.13 24.52 13.23
C GLU A 294 -8.09 23.00 13.37
N PHE A 295 -7.28 22.52 14.32
CA PHE A 295 -7.12 21.11 14.61
C PHE A 295 -7.74 20.76 15.96
N CYS A 296 -8.57 19.72 16.01
CA CYS A 296 -9.14 19.19 17.24
C CYS A 296 -8.18 18.25 18.01
N SER A 297 -7.10 17.79 17.36
CA SER A 297 -6.03 17.01 17.97
C SER A 297 -4.72 17.12 17.18
N SER A 298 -3.58 16.77 17.80
CA SER A 298 -2.29 16.65 17.10
C SER A 298 -2.37 15.62 15.95
N LYS A 299 -3.06 14.50 16.16
CA LYS A 299 -3.29 13.47 15.15
C LYS A 299 -4.05 13.98 13.92
N GLU A 300 -4.92 14.97 14.08
CA GLU A 300 -5.57 15.64 12.95
C GLU A 300 -4.57 16.44 12.12
N ALA A 301 -3.68 17.19 12.77
CA ALA A 301 -2.63 17.93 12.09
C ALA A 301 -1.71 16.99 11.29
N LEU A 302 -1.28 15.88 11.90
CA LEU A 302 -0.50 14.85 11.20
C LEU A 302 -1.27 14.25 10.02
N SER A 303 -2.55 13.90 10.21
CA SER A 303 -3.39 13.34 9.14
C SER A 303 -3.60 14.32 7.99
N THR A 304 -3.65 15.62 8.28
CA THR A 304 -3.75 16.69 7.29
C THR A 304 -2.48 16.79 6.44
N ILE A 305 -1.29 16.64 7.05
CA ILE A 305 -0.01 16.58 6.31
C ILE A 305 0.00 15.38 5.35
N LEU A 306 -0.41 14.21 5.81
CA LEU A 306 -0.48 13.01 4.98
C LEU A 306 -1.53 13.15 3.86
N ALA A 307 -2.69 13.74 4.17
CA ALA A 307 -3.72 14.00 3.18
C ALA A 307 -3.26 15.00 2.12
N HIS A 308 -2.51 16.04 2.48
CA HIS A 308 -1.93 16.97 1.51
C HIS A 308 -1.08 16.24 0.46
N GLU A 309 -0.22 15.33 0.91
CA GLU A 309 0.67 14.55 0.05
C GLU A 309 -0.13 13.61 -0.86
N PHE A 310 -1.15 12.92 -0.34
CA PHE A 310 -1.95 11.94 -1.10
C PHE A 310 -2.99 12.56 -2.05
N PHE A 311 -3.61 13.67 -1.65
CA PHE A 311 -4.71 14.31 -2.37
C PHE A 311 -4.29 15.55 -3.15
N GLY A 312 -3.10 16.09 -2.92
CA GLY A 312 -2.66 17.32 -3.60
C GLY A 312 -3.47 18.56 -3.26
N SER A 313 -4.21 18.52 -2.14
CA SER A 313 -5.04 19.63 -1.69
C SER A 313 -4.37 20.40 -0.57
N ASP A 314 -4.40 21.73 -0.67
CA ASP A 314 -3.94 22.66 0.36
C ASP A 314 -5.10 23.11 1.27
N THR A 315 -6.34 23.06 0.77
CA THR A 315 -7.53 23.62 1.45
C THR A 315 -8.52 22.56 1.90
N PHE A 316 -8.40 21.34 1.37
CA PHE A 316 -9.28 20.18 1.63
C PHE A 316 -10.77 20.43 1.38
N LYS A 317 -11.09 21.39 0.49
CA LYS A 317 -12.46 21.74 0.08
C LYS A 317 -13.01 20.88 -1.06
N GLU A 318 -12.15 20.15 -1.75
CA GLU A 318 -12.55 19.19 -2.77
C GLU A 318 -13.48 18.13 -2.16
N GLU A 319 -14.48 17.71 -2.93
CA GLU A 319 -15.54 16.85 -2.44
C GLU A 319 -15.39 15.42 -2.94
N CYS A 320 -15.49 14.47 -2.02
CA CYS A 320 -15.67 13.05 -2.30
C CYS A 320 -17.03 12.62 -1.74
N PHE A 321 -17.87 12.02 -2.58
CA PHE A 321 -19.27 11.74 -2.24
C PHE A 321 -20.08 12.98 -1.80
N LYS A 322 -19.78 14.15 -2.36
CA LYS A 322 -20.37 15.46 -1.98
C LYS A 322 -20.03 15.93 -0.57
N VAL A 323 -18.99 15.35 0.03
CA VAL A 323 -18.48 15.71 1.36
C VAL A 323 -17.04 16.16 1.22
N SER A 324 -16.68 17.28 1.85
CA SER A 324 -15.32 17.82 1.76
C SER A 324 -14.28 16.89 2.36
N ILE A 325 -13.05 16.89 1.83
CA ILE A 325 -11.93 16.12 2.40
C ILE A 325 -11.70 16.52 3.88
N ALA A 326 -11.86 17.80 4.22
CA ALA A 326 -11.74 18.29 5.59
C ALA A 326 -12.72 17.59 6.56
N GLU A 327 -13.97 17.41 6.16
CA GLU A 327 -14.98 16.68 6.96
C GLU A 327 -14.67 15.19 7.07
N TRP A 328 -14.16 14.57 6.00
CA TRP A 328 -13.70 13.17 6.05
C TRP A 328 -12.56 12.98 7.06
N ILE A 329 -11.55 13.85 7.01
CA ILE A 329 -10.43 13.83 7.97
C ILE A 329 -10.98 13.97 9.39
N ARG A 330 -11.81 14.99 9.65
CA ARG A 330 -12.42 15.24 10.95
C ARG A 330 -13.21 14.03 11.46
N ALA A 331 -14.00 13.40 10.61
CA ALA A 331 -14.80 12.24 11.00
C ALA A 331 -13.94 11.05 11.44
N TYR A 332 -12.90 10.67 10.67
CA TYR A 332 -11.97 9.61 11.09
C TYR A 332 -11.28 9.94 12.41
N ILE A 333 -10.86 11.19 12.60
CA ILE A 333 -10.20 11.63 13.85
C ILE A 333 -11.15 11.54 15.04
N VAL A 334 -12.39 11.99 14.89
CA VAL A 334 -13.37 11.95 15.99
C VAL A 334 -13.72 10.50 16.37
N LEU A 335 -13.88 9.61 15.38
CA LEU A 335 -14.06 8.18 15.65
C LEU A 335 -12.85 7.57 16.38
N ARG A 336 -11.64 7.96 15.97
CA ARG A 336 -10.40 7.57 16.65
C ARG A 336 -10.34 8.05 18.09
N MET A 337 -10.72 9.31 18.36
CA MET A 337 -10.79 9.87 19.71
C MET A 337 -11.80 9.12 20.59
N GLU A 338 -12.98 8.75 20.05
CA GLU A 338 -13.96 7.93 20.76
C GLU A 338 -13.37 6.55 21.13
N ALA A 339 -12.60 5.94 20.22
CA ALA A 339 -11.91 4.68 20.48
C ALA A 339 -10.84 4.80 21.57
N GLU A 340 -10.02 5.85 21.53
CA GLU A 340 -9.00 6.12 22.54
C GLU A 340 -9.61 6.39 23.93
N ASN A 341 -10.70 7.15 23.99
CA ASN A 341 -11.45 7.38 25.22
C ASN A 341 -12.01 6.08 25.80
N TYR A 342 -12.59 5.23 24.95
CA TYR A 342 -13.07 3.90 25.35
C TYR A 342 -11.94 3.07 25.95
N LEU A 343 -10.82 2.93 25.24
CA LEU A 343 -9.66 2.14 25.68
C LEU A 343 -9.11 2.62 27.02
N ASN A 344 -9.03 3.94 27.23
CA ASN A 344 -8.56 4.54 28.48
C ASN A 344 -9.54 4.26 29.64
N SER A 345 -10.85 4.35 29.39
CA SER A 345 -11.87 4.05 30.41
C SER A 345 -11.87 2.57 30.83
N CYS A 346 -11.56 1.67 29.90
CA CYS A 346 -11.50 0.23 30.13
C CYS A 346 -10.18 -0.25 30.76
N GLN A 347 -9.23 0.63 31.10
CA GLN A 347 -7.99 0.21 31.78
C GLN A 347 -8.22 -0.24 33.22
N ASN A 348 -9.33 0.21 33.85
CA ASN A 348 -9.65 -0.03 35.26
C ASN A 348 -10.86 -0.95 35.49
N ILE A 349 -11.50 -1.45 34.43
CA ILE A 349 -12.71 -2.26 34.52
C ILE A 349 -12.31 -3.73 34.31
N ASN A 350 -12.62 -4.58 35.30
CA ASN A 350 -12.69 -6.02 35.08
C ASN A 350 -13.78 -6.27 34.03
N THR A 351 -13.40 -6.47 32.75
CA THR A 351 -14.33 -6.83 31.69
C THR A 351 -14.88 -8.23 31.98
N THR A 352 -15.95 -8.30 32.77
CA THR A 352 -16.61 -9.56 33.11
C THR A 352 -17.43 -10.03 31.91
N GLY A 353 -16.98 -11.09 31.24
CA GLY A 353 -17.68 -11.71 30.12
C GLY A 353 -17.04 -11.43 28.77
N LEU A 354 -17.05 -12.45 27.93
CA LEU A 354 -16.44 -12.51 26.60
C LEU A 354 -17.51 -12.19 25.55
N SER A 355 -17.99 -10.95 25.53
CA SER A 355 -18.99 -10.46 24.59
C SER A 355 -18.51 -9.21 23.88
N ILE A 356 -19.05 -8.93 22.69
CA ILE A 356 -18.68 -7.76 21.89
C ILE A 356 -18.94 -6.46 22.67
N ASN A 357 -20.05 -6.34 23.40
CA ASN A 357 -20.35 -5.10 24.13
C ASN A 357 -19.42 -4.80 25.31
N ASN A 358 -18.68 -5.80 25.79
CA ASN A 358 -17.70 -5.60 26.86
C ASN A 358 -16.31 -5.18 26.34
N TRP A 359 -16.00 -5.53 25.09
CA TRP A 359 -14.66 -5.38 24.52
C TRP A 359 -14.60 -4.38 23.36
N CYS A 360 -15.72 -4.15 22.68
CA CYS A 360 -15.86 -3.29 21.52
C CYS A 360 -16.87 -2.16 21.75
N ILE A 361 -16.86 -1.16 20.88
CA ILE A 361 -17.82 -0.05 20.93
C ILE A 361 -19.02 -0.42 20.08
N ALA A 362 -20.18 -0.66 20.70
CA ALA A 362 -21.44 -0.85 19.99
C ALA A 362 -22.37 0.34 20.24
N LYS A 363 -22.65 1.13 19.20
CA LYS A 363 -23.58 2.27 19.28
C LYS A 363 -24.56 2.24 18.12
N LYS A 364 -25.75 2.82 18.31
CA LYS A 364 -26.69 2.99 17.20
C LYS A 364 -26.11 3.96 16.18
N ARG A 365 -26.56 3.83 14.94
CA ARG A 365 -26.19 4.73 13.84
C ARG A 365 -26.34 6.22 14.22
N SER A 366 -27.47 6.60 14.83
CA SER A 366 -27.75 7.96 15.27
C SER A 366 -26.77 8.49 16.33
N GLU A 367 -26.14 7.62 17.11
CA GLU A 367 -25.16 8.01 18.13
C GLU A 367 -23.80 8.27 17.48
N TRP A 368 -23.39 7.45 16.51
CA TRP A 368 -22.19 7.70 15.73
C TRP A 368 -22.26 9.00 14.92
N ILE A 369 -23.42 9.30 14.33
CA ILE A 369 -23.67 10.57 13.65
C ILE A 369 -23.48 11.74 14.61
N LYS A 370 -24.11 11.70 15.80
CA LYS A 370 -23.95 12.73 16.83
C LYS A 370 -22.51 12.89 17.30
N ILE A 371 -21.73 11.80 17.35
CA ILE A 371 -20.30 11.85 17.67
C ILE A 371 -19.55 12.69 16.62
N ILE A 372 -19.76 12.39 15.33
CA ILE A 372 -19.14 13.12 14.22
C ILE A 372 -19.61 14.59 14.17
N GLU A 373 -20.90 14.84 14.42
CA GLU A 373 -21.46 16.20 14.47
C GLU A 373 -20.83 17.08 15.54
N LYS A 374 -20.57 16.52 16.73
CA LYS A 374 -19.87 17.23 17.81
C LYS A 374 -18.45 17.65 17.43
N GLY A 375 -17.86 17.01 16.41
CA GLY A 375 -16.59 17.40 15.83
C GLY A 375 -16.67 18.49 14.77
N GLY A 376 -17.85 19.05 14.47
CA GLY A 376 -18.01 20.14 13.50
C GLY A 376 -18.42 19.72 12.09
N VAL A 377 -18.62 18.42 11.83
CA VAL A 377 -19.18 17.93 10.56
C VAL A 377 -20.69 18.11 10.57
N CYS A 378 -21.31 18.57 9.48
CA CYS A 378 -22.76 18.75 9.48
C CYS A 378 -23.52 17.41 9.48
N ALA A 379 -24.76 17.40 9.98
CA ALA A 379 -25.57 16.20 10.13
C ALA A 379 -25.76 15.40 8.84
N GLU A 380 -26.01 16.11 7.73
CA GLU A 380 -26.18 15.49 6.41
C GLU A 380 -24.89 14.78 5.95
N ASN A 381 -23.75 15.44 6.09
CA ASN A 381 -22.47 14.87 5.70
C ASN A 381 -22.04 13.74 6.66
N ALA A 382 -22.34 13.85 7.95
CA ALA A 382 -22.10 12.78 8.92
C ALA A 382 -22.88 11.50 8.57
N GLU A 383 -24.12 11.61 8.11
CA GLU A 383 -24.93 10.48 7.62
C GLU A 383 -24.30 9.83 6.38
N ILE A 384 -23.83 10.64 5.41
CA ILE A 384 -23.11 10.17 4.22
C ILE A 384 -21.83 9.44 4.62
N ILE A 385 -21.02 10.03 5.49
CA ILE A 385 -19.77 9.45 5.98
C ILE A 385 -20.02 8.10 6.64
N ILE A 386 -20.96 8.02 7.59
CA ILE A 386 -21.26 6.76 8.29
C ILE A 386 -21.71 5.67 7.32
N ASN A 387 -22.46 6.00 6.25
CA ASN A 387 -22.82 5.01 5.22
C ASN A 387 -21.58 4.37 4.58
N TYR A 388 -20.57 5.16 4.27
CA TYR A 388 -19.38 4.68 3.57
C TYR A 388 -18.29 4.10 4.50
N LEU A 389 -18.32 4.45 5.79
CA LEU A 389 -17.51 3.82 6.83
C LEU A 389 -18.12 2.51 7.37
N THR A 390 -19.36 2.19 6.99
CA THR A 390 -20.00 0.93 7.35
C THR A 390 -19.48 -0.21 6.46
N PHE A 391 -19.01 -1.29 7.09
CA PHE A 391 -18.50 -2.47 6.44
C PHE A 391 -19.59 -3.15 5.61
N ASP A 392 -19.31 -3.32 4.32
CA ASP A 392 -20.19 -3.96 3.36
C ASP A 392 -19.39 -4.89 2.43
N LYS A 393 -20.04 -5.48 1.43
CA LYS A 393 -19.39 -6.36 0.44
C LYS A 393 -18.36 -5.64 -0.45
N LYS A 394 -18.37 -4.30 -0.50
CA LYS A 394 -17.46 -3.47 -1.29
C LYS A 394 -16.28 -2.93 -0.47
N ALA A 395 -16.38 -2.91 0.86
CA ALA A 395 -15.27 -2.61 1.76
C ALA A 395 -14.06 -3.46 1.38
N LYS A 396 -12.83 -2.94 1.47
CA LYS A 396 -11.63 -3.77 1.29
C LYS A 396 -11.31 -4.52 2.58
N ASP A 397 -11.35 -3.82 3.70
CA ASP A 397 -10.98 -4.31 5.02
C ASP A 397 -11.67 -3.47 6.12
N LEU A 398 -11.22 -3.61 7.37
CA LEU A 398 -11.75 -2.82 8.50
C LEU A 398 -10.98 -1.50 8.72
N LEU A 399 -9.94 -1.21 7.93
CA LEU A 399 -9.26 0.08 7.96
C LEU A 399 -10.07 1.11 7.18
N ASP A 400 -10.54 0.74 5.99
CA ASP A 400 -11.33 1.64 5.14
C ASP A 400 -12.81 1.73 5.56
N CYS A 401 -13.37 0.66 6.13
CA CYS A 401 -14.75 0.61 6.65
C CYS A 401 -14.80 0.04 8.08
N PRO A 402 -14.49 0.84 9.12
CA PRO A 402 -14.30 0.34 10.49
C PRO A 402 -15.58 0.00 11.26
N LEU A 403 -16.77 0.30 10.73
CA LEU A 403 -18.04 0.14 11.43
C LEU A 403 -18.80 -1.11 10.95
N ILE A 404 -18.93 -2.13 11.80
CA ILE A 404 -19.53 -3.42 11.45
C ILE A 404 -21.02 -3.42 11.87
N PRO A 405 -21.98 -3.61 10.94
CA PRO A 405 -23.39 -3.66 11.32
C PRO A 405 -23.72 -4.97 12.03
N MET A 406 -24.18 -4.92 13.29
CA MET A 406 -24.56 -6.09 14.10
C MET A 406 -25.71 -5.76 15.05
N ASP A 407 -26.76 -6.58 15.10
CA ASP A 407 -27.92 -6.45 16.01
C ASP A 407 -28.56 -5.04 16.06
N GLY A 408 -28.56 -4.30 14.94
CA GLY A 408 -29.07 -2.93 14.88
C GLY A 408 -28.11 -1.85 15.42
N TYR A 409 -26.89 -2.25 15.79
CA TYR A 409 -25.77 -1.38 16.15
C TYR A 409 -24.74 -1.33 15.02
N LEU A 410 -23.87 -0.33 15.09
CA LEU A 410 -22.61 -0.29 14.37
C LEU A 410 -21.49 -0.52 15.40
N VAL A 411 -20.78 -1.63 15.25
CA VAL A 411 -19.72 -2.09 16.13
C VAL A 411 -18.37 -1.64 15.59
N ALA A 412 -17.55 -1.00 16.42
CA ALA A 412 -16.17 -0.67 16.13
C ALA A 412 -15.23 -1.43 17.08
N LEU A 413 -14.14 -1.98 16.54
CA LEU A 413 -13.05 -2.52 17.34
C LEU A 413 -12.17 -1.35 17.79
N PRO A 414 -12.16 -0.99 19.09
CA PRO A 414 -11.52 0.23 19.54
C PRO A 414 -10.01 0.22 19.31
N SER A 415 -9.32 -0.93 19.46
CA SER A 415 -7.89 -1.00 19.18
C SER A 415 -7.57 -0.88 17.70
N PHE A 416 -8.49 -1.28 16.81
CA PHE A 416 -8.34 -1.05 15.37
C PHE A 416 -8.54 0.43 15.06
N LEU A 417 -9.66 0.99 15.49
CA LEU A 417 -10.05 2.37 15.21
C LEU A 417 -9.04 3.39 15.78
N ALA A 418 -8.43 3.11 16.93
CA ALA A 418 -7.36 3.91 17.53
C ALA A 418 -6.06 3.96 16.70
N ASN A 419 -5.84 2.96 15.83
CA ASN A 419 -4.64 2.80 15.01
C ASN A 419 -4.87 3.16 13.53
N ILE A 420 -6.10 3.52 13.11
CA ILE A 420 -6.37 3.92 11.73
C ILE A 420 -5.62 5.21 11.39
N GLU A 421 -4.89 5.18 10.27
CA GLU A 421 -4.39 6.38 9.62
C GLU A 421 -5.44 6.92 8.65
N ALA A 422 -6.04 8.06 9.01
CA ALA A 422 -7.18 8.63 8.31
C ALA A 422 -6.94 8.85 6.81
N ALA A 423 -5.77 9.38 6.41
CA ALA A 423 -5.48 9.69 5.02
C ALA A 423 -5.42 8.43 4.13
N SER A 424 -4.70 7.39 4.55
CA SER A 424 -4.63 6.10 3.84
C SER A 424 -5.99 5.39 3.80
N ALA A 425 -6.71 5.34 4.92
CA ALA A 425 -8.03 4.70 5.00
C ALA A 425 -9.05 5.37 4.09
N MET A 426 -9.10 6.71 4.11
CA MET A 426 -9.96 7.51 3.25
C MET A 426 -9.64 7.27 1.76
N LEU A 427 -8.36 7.31 1.38
CA LEU A 427 -7.94 7.08 0.00
C LEU A 427 -8.32 5.67 -0.48
N SER A 428 -8.11 4.67 0.37
CA SER A 428 -8.53 3.28 0.10
C SER A 428 -10.04 3.21 -0.12
N ASN A 429 -10.83 3.81 0.78
CA ASN A 429 -12.29 3.81 0.68
C ASN A 429 -12.78 4.43 -0.64
N PHE A 430 -12.25 5.60 -1.00
CA PHE A 430 -12.61 6.34 -2.22
C PHE A 430 -12.32 5.53 -3.49
N VAL A 431 -11.13 4.93 -3.57
CA VAL A 431 -10.70 4.13 -4.72
C VAL A 431 -11.54 2.87 -4.85
N ASN A 432 -11.77 2.13 -3.77
CA ASN A 432 -12.54 0.89 -3.78
C ASN A 432 -14.01 1.10 -4.13
N ARG A 433 -14.53 2.30 -3.86
CA ARG A 433 -15.90 2.69 -4.19
C ARG A 433 -16.02 3.44 -5.53
N GLY A 434 -14.92 3.62 -6.26
CA GLY A 434 -14.90 4.22 -7.60
C GLY A 434 -15.18 5.73 -7.61
N VAL A 435 -14.81 6.43 -6.54
CA VAL A 435 -14.87 7.90 -6.50
C VAL A 435 -13.86 8.47 -7.47
N ASP A 436 -14.26 9.51 -8.21
CA ASP A 436 -13.31 10.27 -8.99
C ASP A 436 -12.45 11.15 -8.08
N VAL A 437 -11.16 10.82 -8.01
CA VAL A 437 -10.13 11.60 -7.29
C VAL A 437 -9.18 12.28 -8.26
N SER A 438 -9.65 12.62 -9.47
CA SER A 438 -8.86 13.27 -10.53
C SER A 438 -8.23 14.59 -10.10
N PHE A 439 -8.86 15.31 -9.16
CA PHE A 439 -8.35 16.58 -8.62
C PHE A 439 -6.94 16.48 -8.03
N LYS A 440 -6.53 15.29 -7.57
CA LYS A 440 -5.16 15.05 -7.06
C LYS A 440 -4.07 15.31 -8.12
N GLY A 441 -4.41 15.13 -9.40
CA GLY A 441 -3.51 15.41 -10.52
C GLY A 441 -3.09 16.87 -10.54
N TYR A 442 -4.05 17.79 -10.47
CA TYR A 442 -3.78 19.23 -10.45
C TYR A 442 -2.93 19.67 -9.26
N GLY A 443 -3.20 19.09 -8.09
CA GLY A 443 -2.40 19.34 -6.89
C GLY A 443 -0.95 18.91 -7.05
N PHE A 444 -0.75 17.69 -7.55
CA PHE A 444 0.58 17.15 -7.84
C PHE A 444 1.34 17.99 -8.88
N GLU A 445 0.70 18.37 -9.99
CA GLU A 445 1.28 19.25 -11.01
C GLU A 445 1.74 20.58 -10.43
N ARG A 446 0.86 21.22 -9.65
CA ARG A 446 1.15 22.51 -9.00
C ARG A 446 2.38 22.43 -8.09
N ARG A 447 2.51 21.37 -7.29
CA ARG A 447 3.68 21.19 -6.40
C ARG A 447 4.98 21.06 -7.18
N VAL A 448 5.01 20.22 -8.22
CA VAL A 448 6.22 20.01 -9.03
C VAL A 448 6.62 21.30 -9.75
N LEU A 449 5.66 22.00 -10.37
CA LEU A 449 5.91 23.28 -11.03
C LEU A 449 6.45 24.33 -10.06
N ASN A 450 5.83 24.48 -8.88
CA ASN A 450 6.26 25.43 -7.87
C ASN A 450 7.68 25.12 -7.36
N LYS A 451 8.02 23.84 -7.20
CA LYS A 451 9.36 23.41 -6.81
C LYS A 451 10.40 23.85 -7.82
N ILE A 452 10.20 23.57 -9.11
CA ILE A 452 11.11 23.97 -10.20
C ILE A 452 11.24 25.51 -10.26
N LYS A 453 10.12 26.23 -10.15
CA LYS A 453 10.11 27.71 -10.12
C LYS A 453 10.90 28.28 -8.95
N SER A 454 10.70 27.73 -7.75
CA SER A 454 11.39 28.19 -6.53
C SER A 454 12.92 27.97 -6.59
N SER A 455 13.38 27.04 -7.43
CA SER A 455 14.80 26.81 -7.70
C SER A 455 15.38 27.71 -8.81
N GLY A 456 14.62 28.71 -9.27
CA GLY A 456 15.10 29.73 -10.22
C GLY A 456 14.90 29.39 -11.70
N PHE A 457 14.15 28.33 -12.03
CA PHE A 457 13.89 27.93 -13.42
C PHE A 457 12.52 28.41 -13.91
N SER A 458 12.47 28.85 -15.17
CA SER A 458 11.20 29.08 -15.86
C SER A 458 10.61 27.74 -16.30
N VAL A 459 9.41 27.43 -15.81
CA VAL A 459 8.66 26.24 -16.18
C VAL A 459 7.22 26.59 -16.46
N VAL A 460 6.68 26.01 -17.54
CA VAL A 460 5.33 26.28 -18.03
C VAL A 460 4.64 24.97 -18.41
N ARG A 461 3.31 24.94 -18.28
CA ARG A 461 2.46 23.96 -18.95
C ARG A 461 2.16 24.46 -20.35
N ILE A 462 2.23 23.58 -21.35
CA ILE A 462 1.92 23.93 -22.75
C ILE A 462 0.80 23.04 -23.28
N VAL A 463 -0.16 23.66 -23.97
CA VAL A 463 -1.29 22.97 -24.61
C VAL A 463 -1.45 23.56 -26.01
N THR A 464 -1.47 22.70 -27.01
CA THR A 464 -1.69 23.07 -28.42
C THR A 464 -2.73 22.16 -29.04
N GLU A 465 -3.68 22.74 -29.77
CA GLU A 465 -4.64 22.00 -30.58
C GLU A 465 -4.27 22.12 -32.06
N GLU A 466 -4.07 21.00 -32.74
CA GLU A 466 -3.79 20.98 -34.17
C GLU A 466 -4.46 19.75 -34.81
N LYS A 467 -5.17 19.95 -35.94
CA LYS A 467 -5.84 18.89 -36.70
C LYS A 467 -6.76 17.98 -35.86
N ASN A 468 -7.52 18.57 -34.94
CA ASN A 468 -8.40 17.88 -33.98
C ASN A 468 -7.67 16.97 -32.97
N GLU A 469 -6.36 17.14 -32.80
CA GLU A 469 -5.61 16.51 -31.72
C GLU A 469 -5.10 17.55 -30.73
N THR A 470 -5.17 17.21 -29.44
CA THR A 470 -4.60 18.03 -28.36
C THR A 470 -3.24 17.46 -27.96
N TYR A 471 -2.24 18.34 -27.88
CA TYR A 471 -0.89 18.07 -27.43
C TYR A 471 -0.62 18.89 -26.17
N GLU A 472 -0.75 18.23 -25.02
CA GLU A 472 -0.54 18.82 -23.72
C GLU A 472 0.75 18.26 -23.10
N CYS A 473 1.59 19.13 -22.53
CA CYS A 473 2.73 18.75 -21.72
C CYS A 473 2.69 19.50 -20.39
N ASP A 474 2.68 18.76 -19.30
CA ASP A 474 2.40 19.26 -17.95
C ASP A 474 3.47 20.23 -17.43
N ALA A 475 4.73 19.95 -17.75
CA ALA A 475 5.85 20.82 -17.37
C ALA A 475 6.94 20.84 -18.44
N VAL A 476 7.29 22.04 -18.89
CA VAL A 476 8.34 22.29 -19.88
C VAL A 476 9.27 23.37 -19.35
N PHE A 477 10.57 23.07 -19.29
CA PHE A 477 11.60 24.01 -18.85
C PHE A 477 12.93 23.79 -19.57
N VAL A 478 13.78 24.81 -19.51
CA VAL A 478 15.15 24.77 -20.05
C VAL A 478 16.16 24.83 -18.91
N MET A 479 17.17 23.98 -18.98
CA MET A 479 18.31 23.99 -18.08
C MET A 479 19.59 23.97 -18.95
N GLY A 480 20.41 25.02 -18.83
CA GLY A 480 21.53 25.22 -19.76
C GLY A 480 21.03 25.37 -21.20
N GLU A 481 21.50 24.51 -22.10
CA GLU A 481 21.09 24.46 -23.52
C GLU A 481 20.18 23.25 -23.82
N GLU A 482 19.62 22.63 -22.80
CA GLU A 482 18.83 21.40 -22.89
C GLU A 482 17.36 21.65 -22.51
N LEU A 483 16.45 21.00 -23.23
CA LEU A 483 15.01 21.08 -23.03
C LEU A 483 14.50 19.86 -22.27
N PHE A 484 13.70 20.07 -21.24
CA PHE A 484 13.04 19.02 -20.48
C PHE A 484 11.53 19.07 -20.70
N LEU A 485 10.97 17.95 -21.16
CA LEU A 485 9.53 17.71 -21.31
C LEU A 485 9.10 16.71 -20.24
N LEU A 486 8.26 17.16 -19.32
CA LEU A 486 7.79 16.37 -18.19
C LEU A 486 6.30 16.07 -18.34
N GLU A 487 5.96 14.78 -18.24
CA GLU A 487 4.59 14.32 -18.01
C GLU A 487 4.45 13.92 -16.54
N LEU A 488 3.46 14.48 -15.84
CA LEU A 488 3.25 14.32 -14.41
C LEU A 488 2.06 13.38 -14.17
N LYS A 489 2.29 12.25 -13.50
CA LYS A 489 1.25 11.26 -13.21
C LYS A 489 1.07 11.02 -11.71
N SER A 490 -0.12 11.32 -11.21
CA SER A 490 -0.53 11.10 -9.81
C SER A 490 -0.93 9.63 -9.52
N PHE A 491 -0.13 8.67 -10.00
CA PHE A 491 -0.37 7.25 -9.74
C PHE A 491 -0.27 6.95 -8.23
N LEU A 492 -1.15 6.07 -7.76
CA LEU A 492 -1.19 5.64 -6.37
C LEU A 492 -0.01 4.72 -6.06
N GLN A 493 0.43 4.74 -4.80
CA GLN A 493 1.45 3.82 -4.32
C GLN A 493 0.95 2.37 -4.43
N PRO A 494 1.67 1.48 -5.13
CA PRO A 494 1.31 0.07 -5.16
C PRO A 494 1.74 -0.61 -3.86
N HIS A 495 0.79 -1.25 -3.16
CA HIS A 495 1.04 -2.02 -1.94
C HIS A 495 1.24 -3.50 -2.24
N THR A 496 0.55 -4.01 -3.26
CA THR A 496 0.64 -5.41 -3.71
C THR A 496 1.39 -5.55 -5.04
N ILE A 497 1.86 -6.76 -5.36
CA ILE A 497 2.48 -7.05 -6.66
C ILE A 497 1.52 -6.82 -7.84
N ARG A 498 0.22 -7.06 -7.60
CA ARG A 498 -0.87 -6.80 -8.55
C ARG A 498 -0.97 -5.31 -8.88
N GLU A 499 -1.01 -4.45 -7.87
CA GLU A 499 -1.00 -2.99 -8.05
C GLU A 499 0.30 -2.49 -8.66
N HIS A 500 1.44 -3.13 -8.33
CA HIS A 500 2.74 -2.80 -8.92
C HIS A 500 2.77 -3.11 -10.42
N TYR A 501 2.22 -4.25 -10.83
CA TYR A 501 2.04 -4.58 -12.23
C TYR A 501 1.14 -3.54 -12.93
N GLU A 502 0.01 -3.17 -12.33
CA GLU A 502 -0.87 -2.12 -12.85
C GLU A 502 -0.15 -0.78 -13.03
N LEU A 503 0.68 -0.37 -12.06
CA LEU A 503 1.50 0.84 -12.16
C LEU A 503 2.41 0.79 -13.39
N LYS A 504 3.08 -0.34 -13.66
CA LYS A 504 3.95 -0.48 -14.84
C LYS A 504 3.18 -0.28 -16.15
N LEU A 505 1.96 -0.79 -16.25
CA LEU A 505 1.11 -0.61 -17.43
C LEU A 505 0.70 0.86 -17.62
N LYS A 506 0.36 1.54 -16.52
CA LYS A 506 0.04 2.98 -16.55
C LYS A 506 1.26 3.82 -16.96
N ILE A 507 2.45 3.45 -16.49
CA ILE A 507 3.71 4.09 -16.90
C ILE A 507 3.96 3.89 -18.41
N GLN A 508 3.78 2.69 -18.93
CA GLN A 508 3.94 2.43 -20.37
C GLN A 508 3.01 3.31 -21.22
N SER A 509 1.74 3.43 -20.82
CA SER A 509 0.79 4.31 -21.50
C SER A 509 1.22 5.79 -21.43
N ALA A 510 1.72 6.25 -20.28
CA ALA A 510 2.24 7.61 -20.14
C ALA A 510 3.48 7.87 -21.01
N VAL A 511 4.36 6.89 -21.17
CA VAL A 511 5.52 6.98 -22.08
C VAL A 511 5.08 7.11 -23.53
N SER A 512 4.12 6.30 -23.98
CA SER A 512 3.55 6.42 -25.33
C SER A 512 2.92 7.81 -25.56
N GLN A 513 2.23 8.35 -24.56
CA GLN A 513 1.67 9.71 -24.59
C GLN A 513 2.78 10.76 -24.73
N LEU A 514 3.82 10.71 -23.88
CA LEU A 514 4.92 11.68 -23.90
C LEU A 514 5.77 11.60 -25.17
N ASN A 515 5.95 10.41 -25.75
CA ASN A 515 6.60 10.24 -27.04
C ASN A 515 5.85 11.03 -28.13
N ARG A 516 4.52 10.86 -28.22
CA ARG A 516 3.67 11.62 -29.16
C ARG A 516 3.77 13.13 -28.95
N ILE A 517 3.74 13.58 -27.69
CA ILE A 517 3.88 14.99 -27.32
C ILE A 517 5.24 15.55 -27.73
N SER A 518 6.31 14.81 -27.45
CA SER A 518 7.67 15.21 -27.79
C SER A 518 7.87 15.28 -29.30
N ASP A 519 7.34 14.34 -30.07
CA ASP A 519 7.45 14.35 -31.53
C ASP A 519 6.79 15.60 -32.12
N PHE A 520 5.63 15.99 -31.60
CA PHE A 520 4.95 17.22 -32.00
C PHE A 520 5.79 18.47 -31.69
N TYR A 521 6.22 18.64 -30.44
CA TYR A 521 6.95 19.83 -30.03
C TYR A 521 8.38 19.91 -30.57
N SER A 522 9.00 18.77 -30.91
CA SER A 522 10.30 18.75 -31.60
C SER A 522 10.22 19.39 -32.99
N ASN A 523 9.06 19.30 -33.65
CA ASN A 523 8.80 19.95 -34.93
C ASN A 523 8.25 21.38 -34.79
N ARG A 524 7.90 21.81 -33.56
CA ARG A 524 7.25 23.09 -33.25
C ARG A 524 7.95 23.83 -32.10
N ILE A 525 9.29 23.86 -32.17
CA ILE A 525 10.14 24.54 -31.17
C ILE A 525 9.82 26.04 -31.07
N ASP A 526 9.28 26.65 -32.12
CA ASP A 526 8.76 28.03 -32.10
C ASP A 526 7.76 28.27 -30.96
N ILE A 527 6.87 27.32 -30.70
CA ILE A 527 5.88 27.41 -29.62
C ILE A 527 6.58 27.41 -28.26
N ILE A 528 7.59 26.56 -28.08
CA ILE A 528 8.36 26.49 -26.83
C ILE A 528 9.13 27.78 -26.60
N LYS A 529 9.75 28.36 -27.65
CA LYS A 529 10.48 29.63 -27.54
C LYS A 529 9.56 30.75 -27.07
N ASP A 530 8.38 30.85 -27.66
CA ASP A 530 7.37 31.85 -27.27
C ASP A 530 6.96 31.67 -25.80
N LYS A 531 6.56 30.45 -25.41
CA LYS A 531 6.06 30.17 -24.06
C LYS A 531 7.11 30.33 -22.96
N LEU A 532 8.39 30.05 -23.24
CA LEU A 532 9.49 30.19 -22.29
C LEU A 532 10.24 31.53 -22.42
N ASN A 533 9.81 32.44 -23.31
CA ASN A 533 10.50 33.69 -23.61
C ASN A 533 11.98 33.50 -24.00
N LEU A 534 12.26 32.49 -24.83
CA LEU A 534 13.62 32.17 -25.28
C LEU A 534 14.00 33.00 -26.52
N PRO A 535 15.29 33.28 -26.74
CA PRO A 535 15.75 33.96 -27.95
C PRO A 535 15.32 33.23 -29.23
N SER A 536 15.02 33.97 -30.29
CA SER A 536 14.58 33.40 -31.58
C SER A 536 15.60 32.42 -32.19
N PHE A 537 16.90 32.64 -31.94
CA PHE A 537 17.99 31.79 -32.40
C PHE A 537 18.25 30.57 -31.50
N TRP A 538 17.62 30.48 -30.32
CA TRP A 538 17.82 29.37 -29.40
C TRP A 538 17.29 28.07 -30.02
N ILE A 539 18.05 26.98 -29.90
CA ILE A 539 17.66 25.63 -30.34
C ILE A 539 18.18 24.68 -29.27
N PRO A 540 17.37 23.72 -28.77
CA PRO A 540 17.84 22.79 -27.76
C PRO A 540 18.93 21.89 -28.34
N LYS A 541 20.04 21.71 -27.61
CA LYS A 541 21.03 20.68 -27.94
C LYS A 541 20.47 19.27 -27.79
N LYS A 542 19.57 19.09 -26.84
CA LYS A 542 18.91 17.82 -26.55
C LYS A 542 17.53 18.05 -25.92
N ILE A 543 16.61 17.15 -26.22
CA ILE A 543 15.28 17.09 -25.62
C ILE A 543 15.24 15.84 -24.73
N HIS A 544 14.90 16.03 -23.46
CA HIS A 544 14.76 14.96 -22.49
C HIS A 544 13.29 14.75 -22.15
N LYS A 545 12.86 13.50 -22.22
CA LYS A 545 11.50 13.08 -21.89
C LYS A 545 11.52 12.43 -20.52
N VAL A 546 10.75 13.00 -19.59
CA VAL A 546 10.73 12.53 -18.20
C VAL A 546 9.29 12.31 -17.76
N ILE A 547 8.97 11.10 -17.32
CA ILE A 547 7.74 10.82 -16.57
C ILE A 547 8.04 11.02 -15.09
N VAL A 548 7.23 11.82 -14.40
CA VAL A 548 7.32 12.00 -12.95
C VAL A 548 6.07 11.45 -12.31
N CYS A 549 6.24 10.45 -11.44
CA CYS A 549 5.14 9.79 -10.75
C CYS A 549 5.06 10.22 -9.28
N MET A 550 3.86 10.28 -8.71
CA MET A 550 3.69 10.47 -7.27
C MET A 550 4.10 9.20 -6.47
N ALA A 551 3.82 8.01 -7.01
CA ALA A 551 4.22 6.73 -6.40
C ALA A 551 5.74 6.58 -6.32
N ASN A 552 6.28 6.12 -5.18
CA ASN A 552 7.72 5.88 -5.04
C ASN A 552 8.15 4.68 -5.89
N LEU A 553 9.19 4.84 -6.71
CA LEU A 553 9.65 3.75 -7.59
C LEU A 553 10.63 2.80 -6.90
N GLY A 554 10.66 1.57 -7.40
CA GLY A 554 11.53 0.51 -6.89
C GLY A 554 12.89 0.41 -7.59
N GLU A 555 12.96 0.98 -8.78
CA GLU A 555 14.07 0.81 -9.71
C GLU A 555 14.19 2.06 -10.58
N ALA A 556 15.39 2.30 -11.12
CA ALA A 556 15.56 3.29 -12.18
C ALA A 556 14.90 2.74 -13.45
N LEU A 557 13.95 3.49 -14.00
CA LEU A 557 13.17 3.06 -15.15
C LEU A 557 13.51 3.93 -16.35
N LYS A 558 13.82 3.26 -17.47
CA LYS A 558 13.95 3.87 -18.78
C LYS A 558 13.20 3.01 -19.79
N ILE A 559 12.24 3.61 -20.47
CA ILE A 559 11.44 2.96 -21.51
C ILE A 559 11.65 3.78 -22.78
N ASP A 560 12.19 3.12 -23.81
CA ASP A 560 12.76 3.79 -24.99
C ASP A 560 13.85 4.81 -24.57
N ASP A 561 13.65 6.08 -24.88
CA ASP A 561 14.47 7.23 -24.46
C ASP A 561 13.77 8.10 -23.40
N CYS A 562 12.62 7.67 -22.86
CA CYS A 562 11.95 8.31 -21.73
C CYS A 562 12.51 7.79 -20.39
N VAL A 563 12.89 8.70 -19.51
CA VAL A 563 13.28 8.37 -18.13
C VAL A 563 12.05 8.49 -17.23
N VAL A 564 11.88 7.56 -16.28
CA VAL A 564 10.74 7.54 -15.36
C VAL A 564 11.26 7.62 -13.92
N VAL A 565 10.82 8.63 -13.19
CA VAL A 565 11.20 8.91 -11.80
C VAL A 565 9.99 9.21 -10.94
N ASP A 566 10.18 9.21 -9.62
CA ASP A 566 9.17 9.68 -8.68
C ASP A 566 9.44 11.10 -8.16
N GLU A 567 8.40 11.75 -7.64
CA GLU A 567 8.43 13.13 -7.10
C GLU A 567 9.60 13.35 -6.14
N SER A 568 9.91 12.36 -5.30
CA SER A 568 10.96 12.49 -4.29
C SER A 568 12.35 12.66 -4.91
N VAL A 569 12.59 12.14 -6.12
CA VAL A 569 13.84 12.32 -6.88
C VAL A 569 14.01 13.78 -7.26
N LEU A 570 13.02 14.35 -7.94
CA LEU A 570 13.07 15.74 -8.40
C LEU A 570 13.07 16.72 -7.24
N ARG A 571 12.17 16.53 -6.26
CA ARG A 571 12.04 17.45 -5.13
C ARG A 571 13.36 17.61 -4.39
N ARG A 572 14.00 16.48 -4.05
CA ARG A 572 15.27 16.47 -3.32
C ARG A 572 16.40 17.12 -4.11
N PHE A 573 16.45 16.92 -5.42
CA PHE A 573 17.45 17.53 -6.28
C PHE A 573 17.36 19.05 -6.29
N PHE A 574 16.15 19.56 -6.48
CA PHE A 574 15.87 21.00 -6.52
C PHE A 574 16.05 21.65 -5.14
N ASP A 575 15.79 20.90 -4.07
CA ASP A 575 16.03 21.33 -2.68
C ASP A 575 17.50 21.18 -2.23
N ARG A 576 18.37 20.60 -3.07
CA ARG A 576 19.73 20.18 -2.71
C ARG A 576 19.75 19.32 -1.44
N GLU A 577 18.69 18.53 -1.20
CA GLU A 577 18.58 17.62 -0.06
C GLU A 577 19.11 16.24 -0.42
N ALA A 578 20.39 16.00 -0.15
CA ALA A 578 21.01 14.69 -0.31
C ALA A 578 20.23 13.59 0.45
N PRO A 579 20.23 12.35 -0.08
CA PRO A 579 19.52 11.27 0.56
C PRO A 579 20.11 10.91 1.91
N ALA A 580 19.25 10.39 2.79
CA ALA A 580 19.64 10.11 4.17
C ALA A 580 18.79 8.99 4.76
N ILE A 581 19.35 8.30 5.76
CA ILE A 581 18.64 7.37 6.63
C ILE A 581 18.45 8.04 7.99
N VAL A 582 17.23 7.97 8.52
CA VAL A 582 16.89 8.44 9.87
C VAL A 582 16.94 7.24 10.82
N ILE A 583 17.63 7.41 11.94
CA ILE A 583 17.79 6.40 12.99
C ILE A 583 17.54 7.11 14.33
N GLY A 584 16.39 6.84 14.95
CA GLY A 584 15.95 7.61 16.12
C GLY A 584 16.01 9.13 15.84
N ASN A 585 16.64 9.89 16.73
CA ASN A 585 16.86 11.33 16.58
C ASN A 585 18.04 11.73 15.70
N LYS A 586 18.69 10.78 15.02
CA LYS A 586 19.86 11.04 14.17
C LYS A 586 19.54 10.85 12.70
N LYS A 587 20.26 11.60 11.85
CA LYS A 587 20.20 11.49 10.39
C LYS A 587 21.61 11.18 9.86
N ILE A 588 21.74 10.10 9.11
CA ILE A 588 22.95 9.76 8.34
C ILE A 588 22.74 10.29 6.92
N VAL A 589 23.51 11.29 6.52
CA VAL A 589 23.45 11.87 5.16
C VAL A 589 24.50 11.22 4.27
N PHE A 590 24.09 10.80 3.07
CA PHE A 590 24.98 10.19 2.10
C PHE A 590 25.44 11.22 1.08
N PHE A 591 26.76 11.27 0.87
CA PHE A 591 27.34 12.15 -0.14
C PHE A 591 26.94 11.71 -1.55
N ASP A 592 26.53 12.68 -2.36
CA ASP A 592 26.32 12.50 -3.79
C ASP A 592 26.59 13.85 -4.49
N GLU A 593 27.59 13.86 -5.37
CA GLU A 593 28.07 15.07 -6.05
C GLU A 593 26.97 15.79 -6.85
N ALA A 594 25.93 15.07 -7.28
CA ALA A 594 24.81 15.69 -8.00
C ALA A 594 24.00 16.65 -7.11
N TYR A 595 24.09 16.55 -5.78
CA TYR A 595 23.42 17.42 -4.81
C TYR A 595 24.29 18.61 -4.33
N GLU A 596 25.56 18.68 -4.76
CA GLU A 596 26.48 19.76 -4.37
C GLU A 596 26.55 20.90 -5.38
N GLY A 597 26.80 22.13 -4.94
CA GLY A 597 26.98 23.31 -5.82
C GLY A 597 25.79 23.60 -6.75
N ASP A 598 26.07 24.29 -7.87
CA ASP A 598 25.03 24.74 -8.81
C ASP A 598 24.24 23.60 -9.46
N ILE A 599 22.96 23.87 -9.72
CA ILE A 599 22.04 22.99 -10.44
C ILE A 599 22.39 23.02 -11.94
N LYS A 600 22.74 21.86 -12.50
CA LYS A 600 23.14 21.71 -13.90
C LYS A 600 22.50 20.48 -14.57
N PRO A 601 22.33 20.46 -15.90
CA PRO A 601 21.68 19.36 -16.62
C PRO A 601 22.34 18.01 -16.36
N GLU A 602 23.67 17.94 -16.38
CA GLU A 602 24.43 16.72 -16.16
C GLU A 602 24.18 16.13 -14.76
N LYS A 603 23.98 16.96 -13.75
CA LYS A 603 23.67 16.50 -12.39
C LYS A 603 22.24 15.98 -12.29
N LEU A 604 21.28 16.64 -12.93
CA LEU A 604 19.90 16.17 -13.01
C LEU A 604 19.85 14.82 -13.74
N LEU A 605 20.51 14.69 -14.88
CA LEU A 605 20.52 13.44 -15.66
C LEU A 605 21.16 12.28 -14.89
N THR A 606 22.20 12.55 -14.10
CA THR A 606 22.81 11.54 -13.21
C THR A 606 21.80 10.98 -12.22
N ILE A 607 21.08 11.85 -11.48
CA ILE A 607 20.11 11.36 -10.48
C ILE A 607 18.85 10.76 -11.11
N LEU A 608 18.47 11.17 -12.32
CA LEU A 608 17.34 10.59 -13.04
C LEU A 608 17.67 9.17 -13.50
N SER A 609 18.92 8.95 -13.92
CA SER A 609 19.40 7.66 -14.41
C SER A 609 19.71 6.69 -13.27
N GLU A 610 20.26 7.19 -12.16
CA GLU A 610 20.62 6.38 -10.99
C GLU A 610 20.14 7.05 -9.68
N PRO A 611 18.84 7.00 -9.35
CA PRO A 611 18.32 7.64 -8.15
C PRO A 611 18.98 7.13 -6.86
N PRO A 612 19.71 7.98 -6.11
CA PRO A 612 20.50 7.54 -4.95
C PRO A 612 19.66 6.89 -3.84
N GLN A 613 18.43 7.34 -3.65
CA GLN A 613 17.50 6.77 -2.68
C GLN A 613 17.06 5.34 -3.01
N ILE A 614 17.05 4.95 -4.28
CA ILE A 614 16.78 3.56 -4.69
C ILE A 614 17.99 2.68 -4.34
N LYS A 615 19.21 3.19 -4.60
CA LYS A 615 20.47 2.52 -4.24
C LYS A 615 20.59 2.31 -2.73
N ILE A 616 20.24 3.32 -1.93
CA ILE A 616 20.24 3.25 -0.47
C ILE A 616 19.16 2.30 0.06
N ALA A 617 17.97 2.27 -0.54
CA ALA A 617 16.94 1.31 -0.15
C ALA A 617 17.35 -0.13 -0.50
N LYS A 618 17.98 -0.33 -1.66
CA LYS A 618 18.52 -1.64 -2.08
C LYS A 618 19.65 -2.12 -1.17
N SER A 619 20.53 -1.22 -0.71
CA SER A 619 21.65 -1.62 0.17
C SER A 619 21.18 -2.13 1.52
N GLN A 620 20.01 -1.67 1.99
CA GLN A 620 19.37 -2.13 3.22
C GLN A 620 18.77 -3.53 3.12
N LEU A 621 18.61 -4.10 1.93
CA LEU A 621 17.94 -5.39 1.73
C LEU A 621 18.93 -6.55 1.59
N GLU A 622 18.56 -7.69 2.15
CA GLU A 622 19.17 -9.00 1.95
C GLU A 622 18.14 -9.98 1.42
N TYR A 623 18.53 -10.75 0.41
CA TYR A 623 17.70 -11.78 -0.19
C TYR A 623 17.86 -13.08 0.59
N THR A 624 16.76 -13.61 1.12
CA THR A 624 16.77 -14.81 1.94
C THR A 624 15.72 -15.82 1.47
N SER A 625 15.93 -17.09 1.78
CA SER A 625 14.93 -18.13 1.56
C SER A 625 14.22 -18.45 2.88
N ARG A 626 12.90 -18.54 2.82
CA ARG A 626 12.04 -18.89 3.96
C ARG A 626 11.26 -20.17 3.65
N ILE A 627 10.81 -20.83 4.70
CA ILE A 627 9.99 -22.02 4.63
C ILE A 627 8.67 -21.72 5.31
N LEU A 628 7.58 -22.01 4.63
CA LEU A 628 6.23 -21.99 5.17
C LEU A 628 5.73 -23.43 5.29
N ASP A 629 5.57 -23.89 6.51
CA ASP A 629 4.94 -25.19 6.77
C ASP A 629 3.41 -25.06 6.63
N LEU A 630 2.80 -25.95 5.84
CA LEU A 630 1.36 -26.16 5.76
C LEU A 630 0.96 -27.44 6.52
N ASP A 631 0.07 -28.27 5.98
CA ASP A 631 -0.32 -29.54 6.62
C ASP A 631 0.71 -30.64 6.33
N ASN A 632 0.88 -30.98 5.05
CA ASN A 632 1.81 -32.03 4.59
C ASN A 632 2.86 -31.48 3.62
N ILE A 633 2.77 -30.19 3.28
CA ILE A 633 3.62 -29.55 2.28
C ILE A 633 4.37 -28.38 2.91
N GLN A 634 5.65 -28.28 2.56
CA GLN A 634 6.47 -27.12 2.82
C GLN A 634 6.57 -26.28 1.55
N LEU A 635 6.22 -25.00 1.64
CA LEU A 635 6.53 -24.01 0.61
C LEU A 635 7.84 -23.34 0.95
N LYS A 636 8.88 -23.61 0.17
CA LYS A 636 10.10 -22.80 0.15
C LYS A 636 9.89 -21.62 -0.78
N PHE A 637 10.03 -20.41 -0.25
CA PHE A 637 9.93 -19.17 -1.01
C PHE A 637 11.11 -18.26 -0.71
N PHE A 638 11.24 -17.17 -1.45
CA PHE A 638 12.28 -16.18 -1.24
C PHE A 638 11.67 -14.83 -0.92
N ASP A 639 12.39 -14.05 -0.13
CA ASP A 639 11.91 -12.79 0.42
C ASP A 639 13.09 -11.82 0.63
N PHE A 640 12.78 -10.55 0.85
CA PHE A 640 13.77 -9.53 1.22
C PHE A 640 13.60 -9.13 2.68
N VAL A 641 14.69 -9.23 3.44
CA VAL A 641 14.77 -8.76 4.82
C VAL A 641 15.68 -7.55 4.92
N LYS A 642 15.43 -6.66 5.88
CA LYS A 642 16.35 -5.55 6.16
C LYS A 642 17.60 -6.10 6.86
N LYS A 643 18.78 -5.86 6.29
CA LYS A 643 20.10 -6.20 6.89
C LYS A 643 20.31 -5.58 8.25
N THR A 644 19.75 -4.38 8.41
CA THR A 644 19.85 -3.58 9.62
C THR A 644 18.86 -4.01 10.69
N GLY A 645 17.97 -4.97 10.42
CA GLY A 645 16.84 -5.23 11.31
C GLY A 645 16.09 -3.93 11.64
N ASP A 646 15.68 -3.81 12.91
CA ASP A 646 14.80 -2.76 13.41
C ASP A 646 15.55 -1.79 14.32
N PHE A 647 16.42 -1.03 13.69
CA PHE A 647 17.14 0.05 14.32
C PHE A 647 16.24 1.27 14.56
N THR A 648 15.19 1.10 15.36
CA THR A 648 14.31 2.19 15.80
C THR A 648 14.85 2.93 17.02
N TYR A 649 15.79 2.33 17.76
CA TYR A 649 16.40 2.92 18.96
C TYR A 649 17.88 2.55 19.03
N LEU A 650 18.75 3.38 18.44
CA LEU A 650 20.18 3.12 18.41
C LEU A 650 20.98 4.16 19.20
N SER A 651 22.01 3.69 19.90
CA SER A 651 23.04 4.52 20.52
C SER A 651 24.00 5.09 19.46
N LYS A 652 24.93 5.96 19.86
CA LYS A 652 25.95 6.53 18.93
C LYS A 652 26.85 5.45 18.31
N ASP A 653 27.10 4.36 19.03
CA ASP A 653 27.98 3.28 18.58
C ASP A 653 27.33 2.42 17.49
N ASP A 654 26.00 2.27 17.54
CA ASP A 654 25.25 1.49 16.57
C ASP A 654 25.11 2.19 15.21
N VAL A 655 25.11 3.53 15.17
CA VAL A 655 25.04 4.31 13.91
C VAL A 655 26.26 4.07 13.01
N SER A 656 27.45 3.98 13.61
CA SER A 656 28.67 3.61 12.89
C SER A 656 28.60 2.18 12.35
N ALA A 657 27.96 1.26 13.09
CA ALA A 657 27.70 -0.10 12.62
C ALA A 657 26.73 -0.11 11.43
N VAL A 658 25.67 0.70 11.43
CA VAL A 658 24.74 0.82 10.29
C VAL A 658 25.46 1.31 9.03
N ALA A 659 26.26 2.37 9.12
CA ALA A 659 27.04 2.87 7.99
C ALA A 659 27.96 1.78 7.40
N ASN A 660 28.62 1.01 8.27
CA ASN A 660 29.49 -0.11 7.87
C ASN A 660 28.70 -1.26 7.21
N ILE A 661 27.52 -1.63 7.74
CA ILE A 661 26.64 -2.67 7.17
C ILE A 661 26.17 -2.29 5.76
N LEU A 662 25.83 -1.02 5.57
CA LEU A 662 25.28 -0.53 4.30
C LEU A 662 26.35 -0.35 3.21
N LYS A 663 27.64 -0.33 3.57
CA LYS A 663 28.78 -0.14 2.64
C LYS A 663 28.66 1.11 1.76
N ILE A 664 28.01 2.17 2.27
CA ILE A 664 27.94 3.48 1.61
C ILE A 664 28.60 4.48 2.56
N PRO A 665 29.64 5.23 2.12
CA PRO A 665 30.33 6.17 2.99
C PRO A 665 29.40 7.33 3.39
N PRO A 666 29.07 7.50 4.68
CA PRO A 666 28.28 8.64 5.14
C PRO A 666 29.15 9.91 5.16
N GLN A 667 28.55 11.06 4.88
CA GLN A 667 29.23 12.36 4.94
C GLN A 667 29.14 12.98 6.32
N GLU A 668 27.97 12.89 6.95
CA GLU A 668 27.68 13.58 8.21
C GLU A 668 26.65 12.81 9.04
N LEU A 669 26.83 12.86 10.36
CA LEU A 669 25.86 12.44 11.36
C LEU A 669 25.27 13.68 12.03
N ILE A 670 23.98 13.91 11.84
CA ILE A 670 23.30 15.11 12.35
C ILE A 670 22.33 14.73 13.48
N ASP A 671 22.47 15.35 14.65
CA ASP A 671 21.51 15.27 15.76
C ASP A 671 20.32 16.22 15.52
N LYS A 672 19.10 15.69 15.38
CA LYS A 672 17.90 16.50 15.07
C LYS A 672 17.45 17.38 16.23
N THR A 673 17.79 17.06 17.48
CA THR A 673 17.39 17.83 18.67
C THR A 673 18.04 19.21 18.76
N ASN A 674 19.11 19.48 18.00
CA ASN A 674 19.85 20.75 18.07
C ASN A 674 19.47 21.76 16.97
N LYS A 675 18.46 21.49 16.12
CA LYS A 675 18.03 22.39 15.03
C LYS A 675 16.65 23.02 15.21
N SER A 676 15.99 22.87 16.36
CA SER A 676 14.76 23.61 16.69
C SER A 676 15.03 24.99 17.31
N MET A 677 16.06 25.71 16.86
CA MET A 677 16.26 27.14 17.14
C MET A 677 17.09 27.76 16.01
N ASN A 678 16.41 28.16 14.93
CA ASN A 678 16.75 29.27 14.03
C ASN A 678 15.96 29.09 12.73
N LYS A 679 14.74 29.63 12.71
CA LYS A 679 13.93 29.82 11.50
C LYS A 679 13.67 31.31 11.23
N ASP A 680 14.56 32.18 11.72
CA ASP A 680 14.73 33.53 11.20
C ASP A 680 16.03 33.53 10.39
N GLU A 681 15.90 33.33 9.08
CA GLU A 681 16.84 33.62 7.97
C GLU A 681 16.72 32.58 6.85
N ARG A 682 15.71 32.74 5.98
CA ARG A 682 15.79 32.72 4.50
C ARG A 682 14.42 32.68 3.86
#